data_AF-A0A7Y4MTX5-F1
#
_entry.id   AF-A0A7Y4MTX5-F1
#
_cell.length_a   1.000
_cell.length_b   1.000
_cell.length_c   1.000
_cell.angle_alpha   90.00
_cell.angle_beta   90.00
_cell.angle_gamma   90.00
#
_symmetry.space_group_name_H-M   'P 1'
#
loop_
_entity.id
_entity.type
_entity.pdbx_description
1 polymer ?
#
loop_
_entity_poly.entity_id
_entity_poly.type
_entity_poly.pdbx_seq_one_letter_code
_entity_poly.pdbx_strand_id
1 'polypeptide(L)'
;MNRIFLACLVLLSGMACTVPSLDELHPCDINDLMGDSVDAFLGDRPTCRALKVSIDYSGFLPGCVLVSARDEASGKASTAEIAGKGGRSGGSLLVSVFAPSSWGDSIQVEARAYEQNCEATPVMTRSIRVSPTTGKVETVTLSLQATDADGDGYVSLLTGGTDCNDNNASIHPGATELCNDIDDNCNGQSDTVDLRLGQDCSEAEGCEGVRACGENGAVICNMPLAVYAYPDADQDGHGDRNAAPVAFCAGIPQGYVVSPADDCNDNIASIRPGAMELCNGVDDNCNDQIDETFPDLGTACTATAQCAGVYVCDASGIATICQATTTPNDWYLDGDGDGFGVGTAVSSCIPPGTDYVTTGGDCNDGNPFTYPGAPELCDALDNNCDGNPEGPEVCPSGGASWAARTVGASDQEWRSIFTEVPGDVTVSGNQGGTAILTPPSSTFQTNATNCGDNNRSWNAVWTDMTNQGRLYLGSSGGSLTFLDRSQNACIQTHDMARWIRGLVGFRREGALEIHGVTENSGSANYGLTFTWTGETGPSELKFGTTTVGPLFDLHGRSRSLLFAVGGFDSGSSRPRIYRFNTNTSQWQSEQVETAISGLGRLRGVWVVNDSVAFAVGDSLTGQNSVLRWDGNTWSRMPFPNTNNETLTSVVAFGAQSVYVTSYNGRIYRYDGTGWQIVFENTNLRFNDIAGTSPADLWVAGNNGQILHWPQ
;
A
#
# COMPACT_ATOMS: atom_id res chain seq x y z
N MET A 1 -77.23 -24.24 -7.71
CA MET A 1 -77.23 -24.84 -9.06
C MET A 1 -77.72 -26.28 -8.90
N ASN A 2 -78.99 -26.58 -9.21
CA ASN A 2 -79.48 -27.11 -10.51
C ASN A 2 -78.88 -28.51 -10.82
N ARG A 3 -79.60 -29.63 -10.98
CA ARG A 3 -81.00 -29.88 -11.40
C ARG A 3 -81.44 -31.34 -11.13
N ILE A 4 -82.68 -31.48 -10.65
CA ILE A 4 -83.80 -32.31 -11.18
C ILE A 4 -83.59 -33.83 -11.33
N PHE A 5 -84.33 -34.61 -10.54
CA PHE A 5 -85.05 -35.80 -11.03
C PHE A 5 -86.42 -35.91 -10.36
N LEU A 6 -87.46 -35.58 -11.13
CA LEU A 6 -88.85 -35.96 -10.91
C LEU A 6 -89.32 -36.59 -12.22
N ALA A 7 -89.78 -37.84 -12.19
CA ALA A 7 -90.75 -38.39 -13.15
C ALA A 7 -91.22 -39.77 -12.67
N CYS A 8 -92.19 -39.74 -11.75
CA CYS A 8 -93.17 -40.80 -11.61
C CYS A 8 -94.05 -40.77 -12.86
N LEU A 9 -94.02 -41.82 -13.69
CA LEU A 9 -94.97 -41.99 -14.80
C LEU A 9 -95.59 -43.38 -14.71
N VAL A 10 -96.84 -43.40 -14.26
CA VAL A 10 -97.73 -44.56 -14.30
C VAL A 10 -98.35 -44.65 -15.70
N LEU A 11 -98.24 -45.80 -16.34
CA LEU A 11 -99.15 -46.23 -17.42
C LEU A 11 -99.78 -47.56 -17.01
N LEU A 12 -101.04 -47.48 -16.61
CA LEU A 12 -101.94 -48.59 -16.33
C LEU A 12 -102.22 -49.42 -17.59
N SER A 13 -102.22 -50.75 -17.45
CA SER A 13 -103.24 -51.59 -18.11
C SER A 13 -103.45 -52.90 -17.35
N GLY A 14 -104.70 -53.17 -16.96
CA GLY A 14 -105.22 -54.53 -16.74
C GLY A 14 -105.22 -55.12 -15.32
N MET A 15 -106.31 -54.88 -14.59
CA MET A 15 -107.00 -55.72 -13.58
C MET A 15 -106.24 -56.56 -12.53
N ALA A 16 -106.81 -56.49 -11.31
CA ALA A 16 -106.67 -57.38 -10.15
C ALA A 16 -105.43 -57.15 -9.27
N CYS A 17 -105.68 -56.81 -7.99
CA CYS A 17 -104.68 -56.59 -6.94
C CYS A 17 -103.49 -57.55 -7.03
N THR A 18 -102.40 -57.05 -7.59
CA THR A 18 -101.05 -57.62 -7.49
C THR A 18 -100.06 -56.47 -7.50
N VAL A 19 -100.10 -55.63 -6.46
CA VAL A 19 -98.87 -54.95 -6.01
C VAL A 19 -98.12 -56.00 -5.19
N PRO A 20 -96.92 -56.44 -5.59
CA PRO A 20 -96.08 -57.24 -4.70
C PRO A 20 -95.71 -56.34 -3.51
N SER A 21 -96.18 -56.70 -2.30
CA SER A 21 -95.83 -56.14 -0.98
C SER A 21 -95.56 -54.61 -0.91
N LEU A 22 -96.61 -53.82 -0.65
CA LEU A 22 -96.45 -52.49 -0.03
C LEU A 22 -96.28 -52.69 1.49
N ASP A 23 -95.08 -53.10 1.91
CA ASP A 23 -94.62 -53.02 3.31
C ASP A 23 -94.07 -51.61 3.61
N GLU A 24 -94.75 -50.57 3.12
CA GLU A 24 -94.20 -49.21 3.13
C GLU A 24 -95.13 -48.22 3.86
N LEU A 25 -94.61 -47.67 4.97
CA LEU A 25 -95.01 -46.37 5.48
C LEU A 25 -94.52 -45.32 4.48
N HIS A 26 -95.44 -44.58 3.85
CA HIS A 26 -95.06 -43.58 2.86
C HIS A 26 -95.25 -42.17 3.44
N PRO A 27 -94.16 -41.46 3.77
CA PRO A 27 -94.23 -40.05 4.11
C PRO A 27 -94.52 -39.24 2.82
N CYS A 28 -95.52 -38.37 2.87
CA CYS A 28 -95.76 -37.38 1.83
C CYS A 28 -95.41 -35.99 2.40
N ASP A 29 -94.38 -35.34 1.84
CA ASP A 29 -93.92 -34.03 2.30
C ASP A 29 -94.92 -32.94 1.87
N ILE A 30 -95.59 -32.31 2.83
CA ILE A 30 -96.69 -31.37 2.60
C ILE A 30 -96.24 -30.00 2.09
N ASN A 31 -94.93 -29.69 2.14
CA ASN A 31 -94.45 -28.38 1.68
C ASN A 31 -94.44 -28.21 0.15
N ASP A 32 -94.71 -29.27 -0.63
CA ASP A 32 -94.83 -29.19 -2.09
C ASP A 32 -96.23 -29.50 -2.65
N LEU A 33 -97.24 -29.79 -1.81
CA LEU A 33 -98.57 -30.15 -2.33
C LEU A 33 -99.70 -29.60 -1.44
N MET A 34 -100.29 -28.49 -1.89
CA MET A 34 -101.59 -28.02 -1.41
C MET A 34 -102.69 -29.05 -1.70
N GLY A 35 -103.44 -29.41 -0.66
CA GLY A 35 -104.90 -29.59 -0.70
C GLY A 35 -105.51 -30.81 -1.38
N ASP A 36 -104.90 -31.43 -2.40
CA ASP A 36 -105.60 -32.41 -3.25
C ASP A 36 -104.84 -33.74 -3.52
N SER A 37 -103.61 -33.96 -3.01
CA SER A 37 -102.76 -35.10 -3.46
C SER A 37 -102.75 -36.35 -2.58
N VAL A 38 -103.14 -36.28 -1.30
CA VAL A 38 -103.35 -37.49 -0.47
C VAL A 38 -104.67 -38.16 -0.86
N ASP A 39 -105.70 -37.36 -1.15
CA ASP A 39 -106.97 -37.86 -1.68
C ASP A 39 -106.80 -38.37 -3.13
N ALA A 40 -105.86 -37.81 -3.93
CA ALA A 40 -105.52 -38.33 -5.25
C ALA A 40 -104.74 -39.66 -5.24
N PHE A 41 -103.94 -39.94 -4.21
CA PHE A 41 -103.24 -41.23 -4.07
C PHE A 41 -104.14 -42.31 -3.43
N LEU A 42 -105.06 -41.91 -2.54
CA LEU A 42 -106.00 -42.83 -1.88
C LEU A 42 -107.26 -43.11 -2.72
N GLY A 43 -107.67 -42.17 -3.59
CA GLY A 43 -108.79 -42.29 -4.52
C GLY A 43 -110.17 -42.41 -3.84
N ASP A 44 -111.25 -42.07 -4.56
CA ASP A 44 -112.63 -42.11 -4.04
C ASP A 44 -113.17 -43.54 -3.73
N ARG A 45 -112.36 -44.59 -3.92
CA ARG A 45 -112.68 -46.00 -3.57
C ARG A 45 -111.39 -46.79 -3.28
N PRO A 46 -110.76 -46.67 -2.10
CA PRO A 46 -109.56 -47.41 -1.79
C PRO A 46 -109.91 -48.89 -1.60
N THR A 47 -109.43 -49.78 -2.47
CA THR A 47 -109.58 -51.24 -2.28
C THR A 47 -108.66 -51.81 -1.17
N CYS A 48 -108.02 -50.94 -0.37
CA CYS A 48 -107.02 -51.23 0.65
C CYS A 48 -107.42 -50.69 2.04
N ARG A 49 -106.77 -51.19 3.10
CA ARG A 49 -106.88 -50.66 4.48
C ARG A 49 -105.80 -49.57 4.69
N ALA A 50 -106.20 -48.30 4.77
CA ALA A 50 -105.27 -47.16 4.84
C ALA A 50 -105.60 -46.20 6.00
N LEU A 51 -104.57 -45.63 6.62
CA LEU A 51 -104.66 -44.63 7.68
C LEU A 51 -103.92 -43.35 7.28
N LYS A 52 -104.49 -42.21 7.65
CA LYS A 52 -103.86 -40.89 7.57
C LYS A 52 -103.45 -40.47 8.98
N VAL A 53 -102.14 -40.41 9.25
CA VAL A 53 -101.60 -40.13 10.59
C VAL A 53 -101.02 -38.72 10.59
N SER A 54 -101.63 -37.81 11.34
CA SER A 54 -101.07 -36.49 11.66
C SER A 54 -100.22 -36.59 12.91
N ILE A 55 -98.98 -36.13 12.87
CA ILE A 55 -98.06 -36.10 14.01
C ILE A 55 -97.75 -34.65 14.27
N ASP A 56 -98.34 -34.10 15.32
CA ASP A 56 -98.20 -32.69 15.68
C ASP A 56 -97.20 -32.60 16.83
N TYR A 57 -96.14 -31.81 16.68
CA TYR A 57 -95.23 -31.48 17.77
C TYR A 57 -95.29 -30.00 18.11
N SER A 58 -95.23 -29.68 19.41
CA SER A 58 -95.26 -28.31 19.91
C SER A 58 -94.16 -28.09 20.94
N GLY A 59 -93.53 -26.90 20.87
CA GLY A 59 -92.50 -26.44 21.79
C GLY A 59 -91.07 -26.86 21.42
N PHE A 60 -90.90 -27.74 20.41
CA PHE A 60 -89.60 -28.02 19.79
C PHE A 60 -89.78 -28.49 18.34
N LEU A 61 -88.71 -28.41 17.53
CA LEU A 61 -88.63 -29.04 16.22
C LEU A 61 -87.73 -30.28 16.31
N PRO A 62 -88.28 -31.51 16.18
CA PRO A 62 -87.45 -32.70 16.20
C PRO A 62 -86.48 -32.72 15.02
N GLY A 63 -85.19 -32.98 15.27
CA GLY A 63 -84.24 -33.32 14.20
C GLY A 63 -84.65 -34.61 13.48
N CYS A 64 -85.23 -35.56 14.22
CA CYS A 64 -85.75 -36.80 13.66
C CYS A 64 -87.05 -37.27 14.34
N VAL A 65 -87.98 -37.81 13.56
CA VAL A 65 -89.22 -38.44 13.99
C VAL A 65 -89.28 -39.86 13.42
N LEU A 66 -89.29 -40.85 14.32
CA LEU A 66 -89.45 -42.26 13.97
C LEU A 66 -90.94 -42.63 14.07
N VAL A 67 -91.53 -43.04 12.96
CA VAL A 67 -92.93 -43.46 12.89
C VAL A 67 -92.99 -44.95 12.65
N SER A 68 -93.66 -45.68 13.54
CA SER A 68 -93.79 -47.13 13.47
C SER A 68 -95.25 -47.53 13.43
N ALA A 69 -95.61 -48.41 12.50
CA ALA A 69 -96.90 -49.07 12.46
C ALA A 69 -96.71 -50.56 12.73
N ARG A 70 -97.47 -51.13 13.65
CA ARG A 70 -97.34 -52.51 14.11
C ARG A 70 -98.68 -53.22 14.12
N ASP A 71 -98.71 -54.42 13.57
CA ASP A 71 -99.85 -55.33 13.71
C ASP A 71 -99.89 -55.90 15.12
N GLU A 72 -101.00 -55.71 15.84
CA GLU A 72 -101.11 -56.20 17.22
C GLU A 72 -101.18 -57.73 17.30
N ALA A 73 -101.68 -58.40 16.25
CA ALA A 73 -101.84 -59.86 16.23
C ALA A 73 -100.51 -60.59 15.98
N SER A 74 -99.76 -60.21 14.96
CA SER A 74 -98.49 -60.85 14.59
C SER A 74 -97.25 -60.18 15.20
N GLY A 75 -97.37 -58.93 15.65
CA GLY A 75 -96.26 -58.12 16.15
C GLY A 75 -95.30 -57.61 15.09
N LYS A 76 -95.54 -57.89 13.80
CA LYS A 76 -94.77 -57.33 12.68
C LYS A 76 -94.95 -55.82 12.63
N ALA A 77 -93.86 -55.09 12.44
CA ALA A 77 -93.86 -53.64 12.37
C ALA A 77 -93.14 -53.15 11.12
N SER A 78 -93.59 -52.02 10.59
CA SER A 78 -92.89 -51.20 9.61
C SER A 78 -92.55 -49.89 10.28
N THR A 79 -91.37 -49.35 10.00
CA THR A 79 -90.89 -48.10 10.60
C THR A 79 -90.30 -47.19 9.52
N ALA A 80 -90.55 -45.90 9.63
CA ALA A 80 -89.98 -44.87 8.77
C ALA A 80 -89.34 -43.77 9.62
N GLU A 81 -88.14 -43.34 9.22
CA GLU A 81 -87.46 -42.18 9.77
C GLU A 81 -87.79 -40.95 8.93
N ILE A 82 -88.19 -39.87 9.58
CA ILE A 82 -88.66 -38.67 8.94
C ILE A 82 -88.06 -37.47 9.66
N ALA A 83 -87.41 -36.56 8.94
CA ALA A 83 -86.97 -35.31 9.53
C ALA A 83 -88.18 -34.48 10.00
N GLY A 84 -88.09 -33.84 11.17
CA GLY A 84 -89.13 -32.91 11.60
C GLY A 84 -89.32 -31.77 10.59
N LYS A 85 -90.57 -31.35 10.41
CA LYS A 85 -91.00 -30.25 9.54
C LYS A 85 -91.70 -29.15 10.33
N GLY A 86 -91.37 -27.89 10.07
CA GLY A 86 -91.97 -26.76 10.79
C GLY A 86 -90.91 -25.78 11.25
N GLY A 87 -91.23 -25.03 12.31
CA GLY A 87 -90.29 -24.10 12.95
C GLY A 87 -89.92 -24.56 14.35
N ARG A 88 -89.01 -23.84 15.01
CA ARG A 88 -88.49 -24.17 16.35
C ARG A 88 -89.58 -24.38 17.42
N SER A 89 -90.71 -23.67 17.30
CA SER A 89 -91.85 -23.80 18.24
C SER A 89 -92.78 -24.98 17.97
N GLY A 90 -92.51 -25.79 16.94
CA GLY A 90 -93.33 -26.94 16.57
C GLY A 90 -93.71 -26.99 15.10
N GLY A 91 -94.47 -28.03 14.76
CA GLY A 91 -94.92 -28.31 13.40
C GLY A 91 -95.76 -29.57 13.34
N SER A 92 -96.03 -30.03 12.12
CA SER A 92 -96.83 -31.22 11.90
C SER A 92 -96.28 -32.01 10.72
N LEU A 93 -96.30 -33.34 10.86
CA LEU A 93 -96.03 -34.30 9.80
C LEU A 93 -97.29 -35.07 9.48
N LEU A 94 -97.51 -35.32 8.19
CA LEU A 94 -98.57 -36.20 7.75
C LEU A 94 -97.98 -37.46 7.12
N VAL A 95 -98.33 -38.62 7.66
CA VAL A 95 -97.83 -39.92 7.22
C VAL A 95 -98.99 -40.80 6.82
N SER A 96 -98.89 -41.45 5.66
CA SER A 96 -99.87 -42.44 5.24
C SER A 96 -99.39 -43.84 5.62
N VAL A 97 -100.25 -44.61 6.30
CA VAL A 97 -99.98 -45.99 6.69
C VAL A 97 -100.88 -46.92 5.89
N PHE A 98 -100.28 -47.84 5.14
CA PHE A 98 -101.00 -48.87 4.43
C PHE A 98 -100.82 -50.20 5.14
N ALA A 99 -101.92 -50.82 5.55
CA ALA A 99 -101.88 -52.09 6.23
C ALA A 99 -101.86 -53.24 5.20
N PRO A 100 -100.83 -54.12 5.21
CA PRO A 100 -100.83 -55.30 4.37
C PRO A 100 -102.04 -56.19 4.65
N SER A 101 -102.54 -56.91 3.64
CA SER A 101 -103.67 -57.83 3.79
C SER A 101 -103.39 -58.96 4.79
N SER A 102 -102.12 -59.22 5.12
CA SER A 102 -101.71 -60.21 6.12
C SER A 102 -101.79 -59.73 7.57
N TRP A 103 -102.04 -58.44 7.82
CA TRP A 103 -102.15 -57.89 9.18
C TRP A 103 -103.58 -58.05 9.71
N GLY A 104 -103.72 -58.20 11.03
CA GLY A 104 -105.01 -58.29 11.71
C GLY A 104 -105.77 -56.97 11.69
N ASP A 105 -106.96 -56.96 12.30
CA ASP A 105 -107.86 -55.80 12.26
C ASP A 105 -107.35 -54.60 13.09
N SER A 106 -106.43 -54.82 14.03
CA SER A 106 -105.93 -53.80 14.95
C SER A 106 -104.45 -53.47 14.71
N ILE A 107 -104.17 -52.19 14.47
CA ILE A 107 -102.85 -51.65 14.17
C ILE A 107 -102.49 -50.59 15.20
N GLN A 108 -101.32 -50.72 15.81
CA GLN A 108 -100.74 -49.69 16.66
C GLN A 108 -99.83 -48.79 15.81
N VAL A 109 -100.09 -47.47 15.82
CA VAL A 109 -99.21 -46.47 15.23
C VAL A 109 -98.51 -45.73 16.35
N GLU A 110 -97.19 -45.59 16.28
CA GLU A 110 -96.34 -44.90 17.23
C GLU A 110 -95.47 -43.87 16.53
N ALA A 111 -95.31 -42.70 17.15
CA ALA A 111 -94.38 -41.66 16.74
C ALA A 111 -93.43 -41.36 17.91
N ARG A 112 -92.13 -41.34 17.63
CA ARG A 112 -91.07 -40.97 18.57
C ARG A 112 -90.28 -39.81 18.00
N ALA A 113 -90.00 -38.79 18.80
CA ALA A 113 -89.24 -37.62 18.37
C ALA A 113 -87.92 -37.49 19.13
N TYR A 114 -86.88 -37.04 18.42
CA TYR A 114 -85.49 -36.95 18.87
C TYR A 114 -84.92 -35.56 18.57
N GLU A 115 -83.98 -35.08 19.40
CA GLU A 115 -83.35 -33.76 19.27
C GLU A 115 -82.58 -33.63 17.96
N GLN A 116 -81.64 -34.55 17.71
CA GLN A 116 -80.73 -34.49 16.56
C GLN A 116 -81.02 -35.60 15.54
N ASN A 117 -80.77 -36.86 15.92
CA ASN A 117 -80.95 -38.04 15.06
C ASN A 117 -81.79 -39.14 15.75
N CYS A 118 -82.28 -40.12 15.01
CA CYS A 118 -83.15 -41.18 15.53
C CYS A 118 -82.41 -42.30 16.32
N GLU A 119 -81.13 -42.11 16.66
CA GLU A 119 -80.31 -43.13 17.36
C GLU A 119 -80.30 -42.95 18.89
N ALA A 120 -80.54 -41.72 19.36
CA ALA A 120 -80.48 -41.36 20.78
C ALA A 120 -81.71 -41.86 21.58
N THR A 121 -81.89 -41.39 22.81
CA THR A 121 -83.16 -41.63 23.52
C THR A 121 -84.21 -40.66 22.96
N PRO A 122 -85.42 -41.12 22.59
CA PRO A 122 -86.45 -40.21 22.11
C PRO A 122 -86.89 -39.28 23.24
N VAL A 123 -86.93 -37.98 22.95
CA VAL A 123 -87.45 -36.93 23.83
C VAL A 123 -88.90 -37.22 24.20
N MET A 124 -89.71 -37.62 23.20
CA MET A 124 -91.13 -37.87 23.39
C MET A 124 -91.60 -39.01 22.51
N THR A 125 -92.49 -39.86 23.06
CA THR A 125 -93.11 -40.99 22.34
C THR A 125 -94.62 -40.99 22.54
N ARG A 126 -95.39 -41.19 21.46
CA ARG A 126 -96.86 -41.36 21.50
C ARG A 126 -97.32 -42.44 20.56
N SER A 127 -98.31 -43.23 20.99
CA SER A 127 -98.94 -44.24 20.15
C SER A 127 -100.45 -44.29 20.30
N ILE A 128 -101.13 -44.79 19.26
CA ILE A 128 -102.58 -44.99 19.20
C ILE A 128 -102.90 -46.31 18.49
N ARG A 129 -103.97 -46.99 18.92
CA ARG A 129 -104.48 -48.19 18.26
C ARG A 129 -105.68 -47.84 17.39
N VAL A 130 -105.68 -48.34 16.15
CA VAL A 130 -106.68 -48.04 15.13
C VAL A 130 -107.11 -49.34 14.45
N SER A 131 -108.38 -49.42 14.02
CA SER A 131 -108.91 -50.59 13.33
C SER A 131 -109.40 -50.22 11.92
N PRO A 132 -108.50 -50.08 10.93
CA PRO A 132 -108.87 -49.55 9.63
C PRO A 132 -109.81 -50.47 8.88
N THR A 133 -110.91 -49.90 8.37
CA THR A 133 -111.92 -50.60 7.58
C THR A 133 -111.60 -50.52 6.09
N THR A 134 -111.64 -51.65 5.38
CA THR A 134 -111.44 -51.69 3.91
C THR A 134 -112.41 -50.75 3.19
N GLY A 135 -111.92 -49.89 2.30
CA GLY A 135 -112.77 -48.93 1.58
C GLY A 135 -112.94 -47.57 2.25
N LYS A 136 -112.41 -47.37 3.47
CA LYS A 136 -112.51 -46.11 4.21
C LYS A 136 -111.14 -45.69 4.75
N VAL A 137 -110.76 -44.44 4.50
CA VAL A 137 -109.55 -43.83 5.09
C VAL A 137 -109.91 -43.31 6.49
N GLU A 138 -109.19 -43.76 7.51
CA GLU A 138 -109.32 -43.22 8.87
C GLU A 138 -108.17 -42.25 9.18
N THR A 139 -108.49 -41.12 9.81
CA THR A 139 -107.50 -40.12 10.21
C THR A 139 -107.27 -40.19 11.72
N VAL A 140 -106.00 -40.22 12.13
CA VAL A 140 -105.59 -40.19 13.54
C VAL A 140 -104.51 -39.14 13.78
N THR A 141 -104.49 -38.57 14.98
CA THR A 141 -103.52 -37.54 15.38
C THR A 141 -102.73 -37.99 16.60
N LEU A 142 -101.40 -37.83 16.54
CA LEU A 142 -100.46 -38.06 17.64
C LEU A 142 -99.80 -36.73 18.02
N SER A 143 -99.97 -36.27 19.26
CA SER A 143 -99.42 -34.99 19.73
C SER A 143 -98.19 -35.20 20.64
N LEU A 144 -97.04 -34.69 20.23
CA LEU A 144 -95.76 -34.76 20.94
C LEU A 144 -95.43 -33.36 21.51
N GLN A 145 -95.11 -33.23 22.79
CA GLN A 145 -94.80 -31.93 23.40
C GLN A 145 -93.48 -32.01 24.17
N ALA A 146 -92.57 -31.08 23.88
CA ALA A 146 -91.34 -30.85 24.62
C ALA A 146 -90.95 -29.36 24.50
N THR A 147 -89.93 -28.90 25.24
CA THR A 147 -89.52 -27.49 25.28
C THR A 147 -88.07 -27.33 24.87
N ASP A 148 -87.84 -26.55 23.83
CA ASP A 148 -86.54 -25.99 23.41
C ASP A 148 -86.68 -24.46 23.48
N ALA A 149 -86.32 -23.86 24.63
CA ALA A 149 -86.66 -22.46 24.91
C ALA A 149 -85.67 -21.44 24.31
N ASP A 150 -84.41 -21.79 24.12
CA ASP A 150 -83.42 -20.93 23.45
C ASP A 150 -83.25 -21.24 21.94
N GLY A 151 -83.78 -22.37 21.47
CA GLY A 151 -83.87 -22.72 20.06
C GLY A 151 -82.59 -23.28 19.47
N ASP A 152 -81.70 -23.86 20.28
CA ASP A 152 -80.46 -24.48 19.80
C ASP A 152 -80.64 -25.90 19.24
N GLY A 153 -81.84 -26.47 19.42
CA GLY A 153 -82.22 -27.79 18.92
C GLY A 153 -82.00 -28.93 19.91
N TYR A 154 -81.50 -28.62 21.12
CA TYR A 154 -81.62 -29.47 22.29
C TYR A 154 -82.83 -29.06 23.10
N VAL A 155 -83.35 -30.00 23.87
CA VAL A 155 -84.59 -29.86 24.61
C VAL A 155 -84.27 -29.90 26.09
N SER A 156 -84.96 -29.09 26.88
CA SER A 156 -84.85 -29.10 28.33
C SER A 156 -84.90 -30.51 28.92
N LEU A 157 -83.97 -30.80 29.84
CA LEU A 157 -84.01 -31.98 30.71
C LEU A 157 -85.37 -32.17 31.39
N LEU A 158 -86.09 -31.09 31.71
CA LEU A 158 -87.41 -31.14 32.36
C LEU A 158 -88.50 -31.73 31.47
N THR A 159 -88.35 -31.63 30.15
CA THR A 159 -89.28 -32.19 29.17
C THR A 159 -88.74 -33.42 28.44
N GLY A 160 -87.68 -34.03 28.98
CA GLY A 160 -87.13 -35.30 28.50
C GLY A 160 -86.00 -35.18 27.48
N GLY A 161 -85.47 -33.98 27.22
CA GLY A 161 -84.28 -33.77 26.38
C GLY A 161 -82.98 -33.82 27.16
N THR A 162 -81.91 -33.29 26.58
CA THR A 162 -80.53 -33.37 27.10
C THR A 162 -79.91 -32.02 27.46
N ASP A 163 -80.63 -30.92 27.26
CA ASP A 163 -80.13 -29.58 27.55
C ASP A 163 -80.11 -29.25 29.07
N CYS A 164 -78.92 -29.02 29.60
CA CYS A 164 -78.70 -28.66 31.00
C CYS A 164 -78.99 -27.18 31.31
N ASN A 165 -79.07 -26.30 30.30
CA ASN A 165 -79.52 -24.92 30.44
C ASN A 165 -80.27 -24.42 29.19
N ASP A 166 -81.53 -24.85 29.07
CA ASP A 166 -82.50 -24.52 28.01
C ASP A 166 -82.82 -23.00 27.84
N ASN A 167 -82.14 -22.10 28.56
CA ASN A 167 -82.26 -20.65 28.34
C ASN A 167 -80.98 -20.05 27.72
N ASN A 168 -79.95 -20.85 27.43
CA ASN A 168 -78.70 -20.39 26.85
C ASN A 168 -78.18 -21.34 25.76
N ALA A 169 -78.36 -20.93 24.50
CA ALA A 169 -77.99 -21.68 23.30
C ALA A 169 -76.48 -21.97 23.12
N SER A 170 -75.62 -21.53 24.05
CA SER A 170 -74.20 -21.91 24.09
C SER A 170 -73.89 -23.00 25.11
N ILE A 171 -74.87 -23.39 25.93
CA ILE A 171 -74.74 -24.43 26.96
C ILE A 171 -75.65 -25.57 26.55
N HIS A 172 -75.07 -26.57 25.91
CA HIS A 172 -75.81 -27.72 25.41
C HIS A 172 -74.88 -28.91 25.23
N PRO A 173 -75.41 -30.13 25.13
CA PRO A 173 -74.61 -31.31 24.84
C PRO A 173 -73.67 -31.12 23.66
N GLY A 174 -72.37 -31.30 23.92
CA GLY A 174 -71.32 -31.17 22.91
C GLY A 174 -70.93 -29.74 22.52
N ALA A 175 -71.32 -28.72 23.29
CA ALA A 175 -70.75 -27.37 23.15
C ALA A 175 -69.24 -27.36 23.42
N THR A 176 -68.55 -26.27 23.08
CA THR A 176 -67.12 -26.10 23.39
C THR A 176 -66.96 -25.57 24.80
N GLU A 177 -66.23 -26.30 25.65
CA GLU A 177 -65.94 -25.87 27.01
C GLU A 177 -65.12 -24.58 27.05
N LEU A 178 -65.57 -23.60 27.83
CA LEU A 178 -64.84 -22.37 28.14
C LEU A 178 -64.36 -22.40 29.58
N CYS A 179 -63.29 -21.67 29.93
CA CYS A 179 -62.93 -21.51 31.34
C CYS A 179 -63.81 -20.44 31.99
N ASN A 180 -65.01 -20.82 32.45
CA ASN A 180 -66.03 -19.95 33.01
C ASN A 180 -66.74 -20.56 34.26
N ASP A 181 -66.28 -21.71 34.76
CA ASP A 181 -66.85 -22.51 35.85
C ASP A 181 -68.29 -23.02 35.57
N ILE A 182 -68.65 -23.15 34.30
CA ILE A 182 -69.94 -23.64 33.82
C ILE A 182 -69.67 -24.83 32.89
N ASP A 183 -70.34 -25.96 33.15
CA ASP A 183 -70.35 -27.13 32.25
C ASP A 183 -71.12 -26.76 30.96
N ASP A 184 -70.43 -26.11 30.03
CA ASP A 184 -71.00 -25.59 28.79
C ASP A 184 -71.46 -26.75 27.91
N ASN A 185 -70.75 -27.89 27.96
CA ASN A 185 -71.01 -29.02 27.08
C ASN A 185 -71.96 -30.10 27.68
N CYS A 186 -72.50 -29.84 28.87
CA CYS A 186 -73.45 -30.68 29.62
C CYS A 186 -72.98 -32.13 29.83
N ASN A 187 -71.67 -32.39 29.96
CA ASN A 187 -71.14 -33.75 30.17
C ASN A 187 -70.96 -34.13 31.66
N GLY A 188 -71.20 -33.18 32.58
CA GLY A 188 -71.05 -33.35 34.02
C GLY A 188 -69.63 -33.21 34.56
N GLN A 189 -68.67 -32.72 33.77
CA GLN A 189 -67.29 -32.43 34.17
C GLN A 189 -67.10 -30.94 34.45
N SER A 190 -66.09 -30.62 35.27
CA SER A 190 -65.67 -29.23 35.48
C SER A 190 -64.60 -28.83 34.47
N ASP A 191 -64.46 -27.53 34.22
CA ASP A 191 -63.42 -26.93 33.36
C ASP A 191 -62.02 -27.42 33.71
N THR A 192 -61.71 -27.66 34.99
CA THR A 192 -60.40 -28.17 35.42
C THR A 192 -60.05 -29.49 34.73
N VAL A 193 -61.06 -30.36 34.54
CA VAL A 193 -60.90 -31.68 33.92
C VAL A 193 -60.90 -31.55 32.40
N ASP A 194 -61.90 -30.87 31.84
CA ASP A 194 -62.08 -30.76 30.38
C ASP A 194 -60.99 -29.92 29.73
N LEU A 195 -60.57 -28.82 30.37
CA LEU A 195 -59.51 -27.94 29.90
C LEU A 195 -58.13 -28.33 30.43
N ARG A 196 -58.02 -29.36 31.27
CA ARG A 196 -56.77 -29.83 31.91
C ARG A 196 -55.99 -28.70 32.60
N LEU A 197 -56.70 -27.87 33.37
CA LEU A 197 -56.10 -26.77 34.10
C LEU A 197 -55.15 -27.31 35.19
N GLY A 198 -54.06 -26.60 35.45
CA GLY A 198 -53.02 -27.01 36.40
C GLY A 198 -52.08 -28.11 35.91
N GLN A 199 -52.21 -28.57 34.66
CA GLN A 199 -51.19 -29.40 34.02
C GLN A 199 -50.04 -28.55 33.48
N ASP A 200 -48.87 -29.17 33.34
CA ASP A 200 -47.67 -28.53 32.81
C ASP A 200 -47.89 -28.10 31.34
N CYS A 201 -47.34 -26.94 30.99
CA CYS A 201 -47.28 -26.43 29.64
C CYS A 201 -45.92 -25.80 29.36
N SER A 202 -45.56 -25.75 28.07
CA SER A 202 -44.38 -25.04 27.58
C SER A 202 -44.74 -24.33 26.28
N GLU A 203 -44.23 -23.11 26.11
CA GLU A 203 -44.32 -22.35 24.86
C GLU A 203 -42.93 -22.25 24.19
N ALA A 204 -42.83 -21.47 23.10
CA ALA A 204 -41.79 -21.53 22.08
C ALA A 204 -40.34 -21.41 22.60
N GLU A 205 -40.14 -20.77 23.74
CA GLU A 205 -38.82 -20.50 24.35
C GLU A 205 -38.42 -21.53 25.42
N GLY A 206 -39.23 -22.58 25.64
CA GLY A 206 -38.91 -23.69 26.54
C GLY A 206 -39.06 -23.38 28.04
N CYS A 207 -39.64 -22.24 28.40
CA CYS A 207 -40.01 -21.96 29.78
C CYS A 207 -41.21 -22.83 30.19
N GLU A 208 -41.06 -23.56 31.29
CA GLU A 208 -42.13 -24.36 31.87
C GLU A 208 -43.09 -23.47 32.67
N GLY A 209 -44.39 -23.69 32.46
CA GLY A 209 -45.48 -23.04 33.16
C GLY A 209 -46.63 -24.00 33.44
N VAL A 210 -47.74 -23.46 33.94
CA VAL A 210 -48.95 -24.24 34.21
C VAL A 210 -50.14 -23.67 33.44
N ARG A 211 -50.99 -24.55 32.92
CA ARG A 211 -52.22 -24.15 32.21
C ARG A 211 -53.15 -23.47 33.21
N ALA A 212 -53.52 -22.23 32.91
CA ALA A 212 -54.37 -21.38 33.73
C ALA A 212 -55.41 -20.66 32.88
N CYS A 213 -56.43 -20.11 33.52
CA CYS A 213 -57.45 -19.35 32.82
C CYS A 213 -57.00 -17.91 32.58
N GLY A 214 -57.09 -17.49 31.31
CA GLY A 214 -56.84 -16.13 30.90
C GLY A 214 -58.10 -15.25 31.01
N GLU A 215 -57.93 -13.96 30.79
CA GLU A 215 -58.98 -12.94 31.00
C GLU A 215 -60.22 -13.09 30.09
N ASN A 216 -60.17 -13.92 29.05
CA ASN A 216 -61.24 -14.10 28.05
C ASN A 216 -61.83 -15.53 28.01
N GLY A 217 -61.66 -16.32 29.08
CA GLY A 217 -62.12 -17.72 29.13
C GLY A 217 -61.26 -18.69 28.31
N ALA A 218 -60.17 -18.21 27.72
CA ALA A 218 -59.18 -19.02 27.03
C ALA A 218 -58.16 -19.63 28.01
N VAL A 219 -57.60 -20.78 27.65
CA VAL A 219 -56.52 -21.42 28.42
C VAL A 219 -55.18 -20.81 28.00
N ILE A 220 -54.43 -20.25 28.96
CA ILE A 220 -53.07 -19.70 28.78
C ILE A 220 -52.03 -20.58 29.48
N CYS A 221 -50.77 -20.48 29.06
CA CYS A 221 -49.64 -21.00 29.81
C CYS A 221 -49.05 -19.89 30.70
N ASN A 222 -49.20 -20.00 32.03
CA ASN A 222 -48.66 -19.00 32.96
C ASN A 222 -47.19 -19.33 33.31
N MET A 223 -46.24 -18.58 32.75
CA MET A 223 -44.78 -18.80 32.85
C MET A 223 -43.99 -17.49 33.10
N PRO A 224 -42.76 -17.56 33.69
CA PRO A 224 -41.89 -16.38 33.84
C PRO A 224 -41.35 -15.87 32.50
N LEU A 225 -41.04 -14.57 32.42
CA LEU A 225 -40.41 -13.95 31.24
C LEU A 225 -38.95 -14.40 31.09
N ALA A 226 -38.58 -14.84 29.88
CA ALA A 226 -37.21 -15.19 29.56
C ALA A 226 -36.30 -13.94 29.52
N VAL A 227 -35.11 -14.04 30.12
CA VAL A 227 -34.04 -13.05 30.00
C VAL A 227 -33.01 -13.55 29.00
N TYR A 228 -32.61 -12.68 28.07
CA TYR A 228 -31.62 -12.99 27.05
C TYR A 228 -30.22 -12.58 27.51
N ALA A 229 -29.25 -13.48 27.36
CA ALA A 229 -27.84 -13.21 27.66
C ALA A 229 -26.92 -13.83 26.59
N TYR A 230 -25.72 -13.27 26.47
CA TYR A 230 -24.70 -13.65 25.51
C TYR A 230 -23.58 -14.40 26.24
N PRO A 231 -22.91 -15.38 25.60
CA PRO A 231 -21.70 -15.98 26.15
C PRO A 231 -20.67 -14.91 26.51
N ASP A 232 -20.00 -15.08 27.64
CA ASP A 232 -18.90 -14.27 28.16
C ASP A 232 -17.83 -15.26 28.67
N ALA A 233 -17.10 -15.89 27.74
CA ALA A 233 -16.29 -17.07 28.06
C ALA A 233 -14.99 -16.72 28.79
N ASP A 234 -14.43 -15.52 28.58
CA ASP A 234 -13.26 -15.02 29.29
C ASP A 234 -13.57 -14.17 30.53
N GLN A 235 -14.86 -13.84 30.76
CA GLN A 235 -15.39 -13.18 31.95
C GLN A 235 -14.92 -11.73 32.12
N ASP A 236 -14.75 -11.00 31.03
CA ASP A 236 -14.43 -9.57 31.06
C ASP A 236 -15.66 -8.65 31.17
N GLY A 237 -16.87 -9.22 31.05
CA GLY A 237 -18.15 -8.53 31.15
C GLY A 237 -18.71 -8.03 29.84
N HIS A 238 -18.09 -8.35 28.70
CA HIS A 238 -18.62 -8.16 27.37
C HIS A 238 -19.02 -9.51 26.78
N GLY A 239 -20.14 -9.55 26.07
CA GLY A 239 -20.66 -10.77 25.48
C GLY A 239 -20.24 -10.92 24.02
N ASP A 240 -20.08 -12.16 23.54
CA ASP A 240 -19.74 -12.47 22.15
C ASP A 240 -20.70 -11.76 21.17
N ARG A 241 -20.15 -10.79 20.40
CA ARG A 241 -20.86 -10.00 19.39
C ARG A 241 -21.40 -10.85 18.24
N ASN A 242 -20.83 -12.03 18.01
CA ASN A 242 -21.22 -12.94 16.94
C ASN A 242 -22.18 -14.04 17.40
N ALA A 243 -22.36 -14.22 18.72
CA ALA A 243 -23.29 -15.19 19.26
C ALA A 243 -24.73 -14.66 19.23
N ALA A 244 -25.67 -15.55 18.90
CA ALA A 244 -27.07 -15.27 19.17
C ALA A 244 -27.33 -15.33 20.68
N PRO A 245 -28.16 -14.43 21.25
CA PRO A 245 -28.47 -14.47 22.67
C PRO A 245 -29.24 -15.73 23.04
N VAL A 246 -28.91 -16.31 24.18
CA VAL A 246 -29.57 -17.50 24.75
C VAL A 246 -30.62 -17.06 25.77
N ALA A 247 -31.79 -17.68 25.72
CA ALA A 247 -32.89 -17.41 26.64
C ALA A 247 -32.74 -18.21 27.94
N PHE A 248 -32.87 -17.52 29.08
CA PHE A 248 -32.86 -18.13 30.41
C PHE A 248 -34.13 -17.76 31.19
N CYS A 249 -34.86 -18.77 31.66
CA CYS A 249 -36.08 -18.59 32.45
C CYS A 249 -35.81 -18.50 33.97
N ALA A 250 -34.58 -18.79 34.42
CA ALA A 250 -34.21 -18.87 35.83
C ALA A 250 -32.77 -18.38 36.10
N GLY A 251 -32.59 -17.05 36.09
CA GLY A 251 -31.29 -16.42 36.35
C GLY A 251 -30.26 -16.64 35.24
N ILE A 252 -29.24 -15.77 35.18
CA ILE A 252 -28.14 -15.89 34.20
C ILE A 252 -26.99 -16.67 34.84
N PRO A 253 -26.54 -17.79 34.26
CA PRO A 253 -25.40 -18.55 34.79
C PRO A 253 -24.07 -17.78 34.59
N GLN A 254 -23.04 -18.16 35.35
CA GLN A 254 -21.68 -17.65 35.14
C GLN A 254 -21.19 -18.03 33.74
N GLY A 255 -20.48 -17.10 33.08
CA GLY A 255 -20.03 -17.25 31.69
C GLY A 255 -21.05 -16.69 30.67
N TYR A 256 -22.01 -15.89 31.13
CA TYR A 256 -22.94 -15.15 30.28
C TYR A 256 -23.13 -13.73 30.82
N VAL A 257 -23.34 -12.77 29.93
CA VAL A 257 -23.66 -11.38 30.26
C VAL A 257 -24.90 -10.90 29.49
N VAL A 258 -25.72 -10.05 30.12
CA VAL A 258 -26.97 -9.56 29.50
C VAL A 258 -26.69 -8.52 28.41
N SER A 259 -25.68 -7.69 28.63
CA SER A 259 -25.27 -6.59 27.77
C SER A 259 -23.98 -5.98 28.32
N PRO A 260 -23.12 -5.41 27.47
CA PRO A 260 -23.22 -5.36 26.00
C PRO A 260 -22.76 -6.66 25.31
N ALA A 261 -23.16 -6.85 24.05
CA ALA A 261 -22.77 -7.97 23.18
C ALA A 261 -21.89 -7.45 22.05
N ASP A 262 -20.72 -6.96 22.42
CA ASP A 262 -19.81 -6.18 21.58
C ASP A 262 -18.36 -6.71 21.65
N ASP A 263 -18.15 -7.87 22.28
CA ASP A 263 -16.86 -8.55 22.29
C ASP A 263 -16.59 -9.23 20.94
N CYS A 264 -15.49 -8.84 20.29
CA CYS A 264 -15.04 -9.42 19.04
C CYS A 264 -14.21 -10.70 19.22
N ASN A 265 -13.74 -11.00 20.44
CA ASN A 265 -13.08 -12.26 20.79
C ASN A 265 -13.32 -12.68 22.26
N ASP A 266 -14.47 -13.32 22.48
CA ASP A 266 -14.99 -13.87 23.74
C ASP A 266 -14.06 -14.86 24.50
N ASN A 267 -12.90 -15.20 23.95
CA ASN A 267 -11.93 -16.11 24.59
C ASN A 267 -10.69 -15.39 25.14
N ILE A 268 -10.55 -14.07 24.93
CA ILE A 268 -9.38 -13.30 25.31
C ILE A 268 -9.80 -11.97 25.95
N ALA A 269 -9.80 -11.93 27.29
CA ALA A 269 -10.26 -10.78 28.07
C ALA A 269 -9.54 -9.44 27.81
N SER A 270 -8.44 -9.43 27.04
CA SER A 270 -7.76 -8.20 26.62
C SER A 270 -8.29 -7.62 25.31
N ILE A 271 -9.11 -8.37 24.56
CA ILE A 271 -9.71 -7.98 23.29
C ILE A 271 -11.17 -7.68 23.55
N ARG A 272 -11.51 -6.41 23.75
CA ARG A 272 -12.87 -5.97 24.07
C ARG A 272 -13.03 -4.46 23.86
N PRO A 273 -14.27 -3.96 23.74
CA PRO A 273 -14.55 -2.54 23.64
C PRO A 273 -13.83 -1.66 24.69
N GLY A 274 -13.01 -0.73 24.19
CA GLY A 274 -12.25 0.20 25.02
C GLY A 274 -10.94 -0.36 25.61
N ALA A 275 -10.50 -1.55 25.19
CA ALA A 275 -9.14 -2.02 25.44
C ALA A 275 -8.10 -1.08 24.79
N MET A 276 -6.84 -1.21 25.22
CA MET A 276 -5.73 -0.47 24.63
C MET A 276 -5.20 -1.25 23.43
N GLU A 277 -5.18 -0.63 22.25
CA GLU A 277 -4.58 -1.21 21.04
C GLU A 277 -3.11 -1.56 21.24
N LEU A 278 -2.74 -2.73 20.77
CA LEU A 278 -1.37 -3.16 20.59
C LEU A 278 -1.08 -3.20 19.09
N CYS A 279 0.18 -3.01 18.68
CA CYS A 279 0.60 -3.21 17.30
C CYS A 279 0.84 -4.70 17.09
N ASN A 280 -0.22 -5.48 16.99
CA ASN A 280 -0.17 -6.95 16.91
C ASN A 280 -0.98 -7.51 15.72
N GLY A 281 -1.62 -6.64 14.92
CA GLY A 281 -2.46 -7.03 13.80
C GLY A 281 -3.84 -7.55 14.20
N VAL A 282 -4.29 -7.23 15.41
CA VAL A 282 -5.61 -7.57 15.98
C VAL A 282 -6.32 -6.27 16.34
N ASP A 283 -7.64 -6.25 16.17
CA ASP A 283 -8.49 -5.16 16.69
C ASP A 283 -8.74 -5.44 18.18
N ASP A 284 -7.86 -4.95 19.06
CA ASP A 284 -7.94 -5.23 20.50
C ASP A 284 -9.15 -4.52 21.14
N ASN A 285 -9.58 -3.38 20.60
CA ASN A 285 -10.67 -2.58 21.17
C ASN A 285 -12.03 -2.76 20.48
N CYS A 286 -12.13 -3.70 19.55
CA CYS A 286 -13.34 -4.09 18.82
C CYS A 286 -14.06 -2.93 18.11
N ASN A 287 -13.33 -1.97 17.53
CA ASN A 287 -13.91 -0.83 16.80
C ASN A 287 -13.91 -1.01 15.26
N ASP A 288 -13.63 -2.22 14.79
CA ASP A 288 -13.49 -2.63 13.41
C ASP A 288 -12.29 -1.96 12.69
N GLN A 289 -11.29 -1.49 13.44
CA GLN A 289 -9.99 -1.00 12.96
C GLN A 289 -8.87 -1.79 13.65
N ILE A 290 -7.82 -2.11 12.90
CA ILE A 290 -6.67 -2.87 13.42
C ILE A 290 -5.52 -1.89 13.63
N ASP A 291 -4.92 -1.89 14.82
CA ASP A 291 -3.72 -1.13 15.20
C ASP A 291 -3.84 0.40 14.93
N GLU A 292 -5.03 1.01 15.03
CA GLU A 292 -5.31 2.38 14.59
C GLU A 292 -4.65 3.48 15.44
N THR A 293 -4.16 3.12 16.63
CA THR A 293 -3.36 4.02 17.48
C THR A 293 -1.93 4.20 16.99
N PHE A 294 -1.52 3.46 15.94
CA PHE A 294 -0.21 3.52 15.30
C PHE A 294 -0.30 4.15 13.91
N PRO A 295 -0.48 5.49 13.80
CA PRO A 295 -0.78 6.17 12.53
C PRO A 295 0.32 6.03 11.47
N ASP A 296 1.55 5.74 11.90
CA ASP A 296 2.68 5.58 10.99
C ASP A 296 2.78 4.15 10.43
N LEU A 297 2.04 3.16 10.96
CA LEU A 297 2.10 1.76 10.53
C LEU A 297 1.80 1.64 9.03
N GLY A 298 2.69 0.98 8.29
CA GLY A 298 2.58 0.83 6.83
C GLY A 298 2.98 2.07 6.02
N THR A 299 3.31 3.19 6.66
CA THR A 299 3.80 4.40 5.96
C THR A 299 5.31 4.32 5.68
N ALA A 300 5.76 5.10 4.69
CA ALA A 300 7.17 5.15 4.30
C ALA A 300 8.02 5.89 5.35
N CYS A 301 9.22 5.38 5.59
CA CYS A 301 10.17 5.94 6.56
C CYS A 301 11.61 5.83 6.04
N THR A 302 12.56 6.46 6.74
CA THR A 302 13.99 6.31 6.45
C THR A 302 14.64 5.59 7.63
N ALA A 303 15.09 4.36 7.39
CA ALA A 303 15.78 3.54 8.38
C ALA A 303 17.21 4.03 8.59
N THR A 304 17.96 3.35 9.47
CA THR A 304 19.41 3.54 9.62
C THR A 304 20.10 3.39 8.26
N ALA A 305 21.26 4.05 8.09
CA ALA A 305 22.01 4.04 6.81
C ALA A 305 21.24 4.67 5.64
N GLN A 306 20.28 5.57 5.93
CA GLN A 306 19.49 6.33 4.95
C GLN A 306 18.70 5.44 3.97
N CYS A 307 18.34 4.24 4.40
CA CYS A 307 17.60 3.28 3.59
C CYS A 307 16.11 3.55 3.62
N ALA A 308 15.47 3.48 2.46
CA ALA A 308 14.01 3.52 2.38
C ALA A 308 13.43 2.32 3.13
N GLY A 309 12.49 2.59 4.02
CA GLY A 309 11.83 1.61 4.86
C GLY A 309 10.32 1.83 4.96
N VAL A 310 9.67 0.93 5.67
CA VAL A 310 8.27 1.03 6.05
C VAL A 310 8.17 0.80 7.55
N TYR A 311 7.33 1.59 8.23
CA TYR A 311 7.06 1.34 9.64
C TYR A 311 6.27 0.04 9.81
N VAL A 312 6.81 -0.84 10.65
CA VAL A 312 6.21 -2.12 11.04
C VAL A 312 6.11 -2.17 12.56
N CYS A 313 5.28 -3.05 13.10
CA CYS A 313 5.25 -3.29 14.54
C CYS A 313 6.62 -3.78 15.01
N ASP A 314 7.11 -3.19 16.10
CA ASP A 314 8.35 -3.64 16.72
C ASP A 314 8.13 -4.94 17.52
N ALA A 315 9.21 -5.53 18.01
CA ALA A 315 9.14 -6.79 18.76
C ALA A 315 8.38 -6.68 20.10
N SER A 316 8.12 -5.47 20.59
CA SER A 316 7.37 -5.25 21.83
C SER A 316 5.86 -5.21 21.61
N GLY A 317 5.42 -4.95 20.37
CA GLY A 317 4.00 -4.81 20.03
C GLY A 317 3.34 -3.56 20.61
N ILE A 318 4.09 -2.60 21.13
CA ILE A 318 3.56 -1.34 21.68
C ILE A 318 4.13 -0.10 20.96
N ALA A 319 4.91 -0.29 19.90
CA ALA A 319 5.46 0.77 19.08
C ALA A 319 5.77 0.26 17.65
N THR A 320 6.01 1.20 16.74
CA THR A 320 6.47 0.90 15.38
C THR A 320 7.96 1.18 15.23
N ILE A 321 8.64 0.36 14.44
CA ILE A 321 10.03 0.56 14.02
C ILE A 321 10.13 0.68 12.51
N CYS A 322 11.03 1.54 12.01
CA CYS A 322 11.27 1.64 10.58
C CYS A 322 12.12 0.45 10.09
N GLN A 323 11.50 -0.48 9.37
CA GLN A 323 12.20 -1.62 8.78
C GLN A 323 12.67 -1.28 7.37
N ALA A 324 13.99 -1.38 7.13
CA ALA A 324 14.57 -1.17 5.81
C ALA A 324 14.04 -2.19 4.80
N THR A 325 13.67 -1.72 3.61
CA THR A 325 13.22 -2.56 2.48
C THR A 325 14.31 -2.80 1.45
N THR A 326 15.45 -2.14 1.63
CA THR A 326 16.61 -2.18 0.74
C THR A 326 17.86 -2.48 1.56
N THR A 327 18.78 -3.23 0.97
CA THR A 327 20.09 -3.48 1.57
C THR A 327 21.03 -2.32 1.24
N PRO A 328 21.73 -1.73 2.22
CA PRO A 328 22.69 -0.67 1.96
C PRO A 328 23.87 -1.19 1.12
N ASN A 329 24.43 -0.31 0.30
CA ASN A 329 25.70 -0.56 -0.37
C ASN A 329 26.84 -0.12 0.55
N ASP A 330 28.00 -0.74 0.37
CA ASP A 330 29.24 -0.30 0.98
C ASP A 330 29.88 0.79 0.11
N TRP A 331 30.17 1.95 0.69
CA TRP A 331 30.76 3.09 0.01
C TRP A 331 32.16 3.40 0.53
N TYR A 332 33.10 3.61 -0.39
CA TYR A 332 34.51 3.94 -0.14
C TYR A 332 34.79 5.35 -0.65
N LEU A 333 35.59 6.13 0.07
CA LEU A 333 36.05 7.44 -0.41
C LEU A 333 37.02 7.21 -1.57
N ASP A 334 36.79 7.88 -2.68
CA ASP A 334 37.60 7.92 -3.91
C ASP A 334 38.23 9.32 -4.01
N GLY A 335 39.45 9.42 -3.50
CA GLY A 335 40.14 10.70 -3.28
C GLY A 335 40.78 11.31 -4.52
N ASP A 336 41.03 10.51 -5.56
CA ASP A 336 41.69 10.94 -6.80
C ASP A 336 40.82 10.84 -8.05
N GLY A 337 39.66 10.20 -7.94
CA GLY A 337 38.61 10.14 -8.94
C GLY A 337 38.81 9.07 -10.00
N ASP A 338 39.51 7.98 -9.71
CA ASP A 338 39.72 6.87 -10.64
C ASP A 338 38.62 5.79 -10.62
N GLY A 339 37.68 5.88 -9.67
CA GLY A 339 36.54 4.97 -9.52
C GLY A 339 36.74 3.86 -8.49
N PHE A 340 37.90 3.80 -7.83
CA PHE A 340 38.20 2.93 -6.71
C PHE A 340 38.43 3.77 -5.46
N GLY A 341 38.12 3.20 -4.29
CA GLY A 341 38.30 3.89 -3.02
C GLY A 341 39.02 3.06 -1.98
N VAL A 342 39.52 3.75 -0.95
CA VAL A 342 40.27 3.14 0.16
C VAL A 342 39.52 3.24 1.50
N GLY A 343 39.93 2.40 2.45
CA GLY A 343 39.54 2.50 3.86
C GLY A 343 38.32 1.65 4.24
N THR A 344 37.75 1.96 5.41
CA THR A 344 36.58 1.26 5.94
C THR A 344 35.33 1.74 5.22
N ALA A 345 34.58 0.81 4.62
CA ALA A 345 33.37 1.16 3.91
C ALA A 345 32.30 1.75 4.84
N VAL A 346 31.59 2.75 4.34
CA VAL A 346 30.39 3.32 4.98
C VAL A 346 29.17 2.66 4.35
N SER A 347 28.47 1.80 5.10
CA SER A 347 27.25 1.18 4.60
C SER A 347 26.10 2.20 4.55
N SER A 348 25.57 2.46 3.36
CA SER A 348 24.47 3.41 3.12
C SER A 348 23.68 3.07 1.85
N CYS A 349 22.38 3.35 1.85
CA CYS A 349 21.56 3.21 0.64
C CYS A 349 21.76 4.38 -0.35
N ILE A 350 22.33 5.49 0.09
CA ILE A 350 22.71 6.63 -0.76
C ILE A 350 24.20 6.94 -0.55
N PRO A 351 24.91 7.46 -1.58
CA PRO A 351 26.31 7.84 -1.42
C PRO A 351 26.48 8.89 -0.32
N PRO A 352 27.45 8.72 0.62
CA PRO A 352 27.72 9.70 1.67
C PRO A 352 28.17 11.08 1.14
N GLY A 353 28.76 11.12 -0.06
CA GLY A 353 29.22 12.31 -0.75
C GLY A 353 29.45 12.04 -2.24
N THR A 354 29.82 13.06 -3.01
CA THR A 354 30.12 12.92 -4.44
C THR A 354 31.37 12.10 -4.72
N ASP A 355 32.28 12.05 -3.75
CA ASP A 355 33.61 11.47 -3.87
C ASP A 355 33.62 10.05 -3.28
N TYR A 356 32.48 9.35 -3.35
CA TYR A 356 32.33 7.98 -2.84
C TYR A 356 31.92 7.02 -3.95
N VAL A 357 32.55 5.86 -3.97
CA VAL A 357 32.32 4.77 -4.94
C VAL A 357 31.98 3.48 -4.22
N THR A 358 31.41 2.51 -4.95
CA THR A 358 31.06 1.19 -4.39
C THR A 358 32.17 0.14 -4.55
N THR A 359 33.24 0.50 -5.26
CA THR A 359 34.38 -0.37 -5.52
C THR A 359 35.51 0.00 -4.58
N GLY A 360 35.78 -0.85 -3.59
CA GLY A 360 36.93 -0.69 -2.70
C GLY A 360 38.18 -1.37 -3.26
N GLY A 361 39.29 -1.22 -2.53
CA GLY A 361 40.53 -1.95 -2.77
C GLY A 361 41.65 -1.12 -3.36
N ASP A 362 41.46 0.19 -3.48
CA ASP A 362 42.51 1.10 -3.91
C ASP A 362 43.72 1.05 -2.94
N CYS A 363 44.91 0.88 -3.51
CA CYS A 363 46.16 0.88 -2.77
C CYS A 363 46.82 2.27 -2.66
N ASN A 364 46.40 3.26 -3.46
CA ASN A 364 46.86 4.65 -3.39
C ASN A 364 45.82 5.66 -3.92
N ASP A 365 44.80 5.95 -3.10
CA ASP A 365 43.67 6.89 -3.30
C ASP A 365 44.06 8.37 -3.47
N GLY A 366 45.34 8.66 -3.69
CA GLY A 366 45.86 9.95 -4.06
C GLY A 366 46.60 9.94 -5.40
N ASN A 367 46.57 8.86 -6.16
CA ASN A 367 47.15 8.73 -7.48
C ASN A 367 46.18 8.01 -8.44
N PRO A 368 45.52 8.72 -9.37
CA PRO A 368 44.45 8.15 -10.22
C PRO A 368 44.96 7.18 -11.30
N PHE A 369 46.22 6.80 -11.20
CA PHE A 369 46.89 5.80 -12.01
C PHE A 369 47.23 4.55 -11.19
N THR A 370 46.76 4.43 -9.95
CA THR A 370 47.08 3.32 -9.05
C THR A 370 45.80 2.77 -8.44
N TYR A 371 45.26 1.70 -9.02
CA TYR A 371 44.04 1.04 -8.56
C TYR A 371 44.02 -0.44 -9.01
N PRO A 372 43.20 -1.31 -8.37
CA PRO A 372 43.12 -2.71 -8.74
C PRO A 372 42.89 -2.97 -10.23
N GLY A 373 43.89 -3.56 -10.89
CA GLY A 373 43.85 -3.88 -12.31
C GLY A 373 44.12 -2.70 -13.26
N ALA A 374 44.63 -1.58 -12.77
CA ALA A 374 45.14 -0.49 -13.62
C ALA A 374 46.24 -0.99 -14.57
N PRO A 375 46.42 -0.37 -15.75
CA PRO A 375 47.59 -0.64 -16.58
C PRO A 375 48.87 -0.21 -15.86
N GLU A 376 49.89 -1.07 -15.85
CA GLU A 376 51.21 -0.71 -15.38
C GLU A 376 51.81 0.43 -16.22
N LEU A 377 52.40 1.40 -15.52
CA LEU A 377 53.12 2.52 -16.09
C LEU A 377 54.61 2.35 -15.86
N CYS A 378 55.42 2.91 -16.77
CA CYS A 378 56.85 2.93 -16.57
C CYS A 378 57.25 4.09 -15.64
N ASP A 379 56.80 4.04 -14.39
CA ASP A 379 56.97 5.10 -13.39
C ASP A 379 57.62 4.63 -12.07
N ALA A 380 58.05 3.37 -11.98
CA ALA A 380 58.65 2.77 -10.79
C ALA A 380 57.68 2.52 -9.61
N LEU A 381 56.36 2.44 -9.86
CA LEU A 381 55.30 2.24 -8.86
C LEU A 381 54.36 1.10 -9.26
N ASP A 382 53.83 0.37 -8.28
CA ASP A 382 52.79 -0.65 -8.49
C ASP A 382 51.45 0.04 -8.79
N ASN A 383 51.08 0.08 -10.07
CA ASN A 383 49.85 0.73 -10.50
C ASN A 383 48.63 -0.19 -10.33
N ASN A 384 48.78 -1.51 -10.47
CA ASN A 384 47.64 -2.42 -10.50
C ASN A 384 47.28 -3.03 -9.13
N CYS A 385 48.06 -2.73 -8.08
CA CYS A 385 47.93 -3.21 -6.71
C CYS A 385 48.19 -4.73 -6.52
N ASP A 386 48.99 -5.37 -7.38
CA ASP A 386 49.33 -6.80 -7.30
C ASP A 386 50.59 -7.09 -6.45
N GLY A 387 51.25 -6.05 -5.96
CA GLY A 387 52.48 -6.12 -5.17
C GLY A 387 53.76 -6.12 -6.01
N ASN A 388 53.69 -5.96 -7.32
CA ASN A 388 54.84 -5.90 -8.23
C ASN A 388 54.83 -4.57 -8.99
N PRO A 389 55.82 -3.68 -8.74
CA PRO A 389 55.87 -2.37 -9.38
C PRO A 389 55.88 -2.37 -10.92
N GLU A 390 56.53 -3.32 -11.58
CA GLU A 390 56.52 -3.36 -13.05
C GLU A 390 56.61 -4.78 -13.63
N GLY A 391 55.87 -5.01 -14.72
CA GLY A 391 56.12 -6.12 -15.64
C GLY A 391 57.24 -5.79 -16.66
N PRO A 392 58.05 -6.78 -17.11
CA PRO A 392 59.19 -6.56 -18.02
C PRO A 392 58.81 -6.06 -19.43
N GLU A 393 57.52 -5.96 -19.75
CA GLU A 393 57.00 -5.53 -21.06
C GLU A 393 56.59 -4.04 -21.11
N VAL A 394 56.61 -3.32 -19.98
CA VAL A 394 56.08 -1.95 -19.85
C VAL A 394 57.16 -0.88 -20.03
N CYS A 395 58.38 -1.15 -19.54
CA CYS A 395 59.51 -0.23 -19.61
C CYS A 395 60.51 -0.59 -20.72
N PRO A 396 61.30 0.39 -21.22
CA PRO A 396 62.44 0.12 -22.09
C PRO A 396 63.43 -0.87 -21.47
N SER A 397 64.19 -1.59 -22.31
CA SER A 397 65.22 -2.53 -21.86
C SER A 397 66.29 -1.79 -21.02
N GLY A 398 66.23 -1.96 -19.69
CA GLY A 398 67.04 -1.19 -18.73
C GLY A 398 66.24 -0.56 -17.59
N GLY A 399 64.91 -0.57 -17.68
CA GLY A 399 64.01 0.02 -16.69
C GLY A 399 63.74 1.50 -16.94
N ALA A 400 62.88 2.09 -16.12
CA ALA A 400 62.51 3.50 -16.20
C ALA A 400 63.71 4.40 -15.88
N SER A 401 64.05 5.32 -16.80
CA SER A 401 65.18 6.24 -16.62
C SER A 401 64.93 7.58 -17.32
N TRP A 402 65.53 8.64 -16.77
CA TRP A 402 65.50 9.98 -17.35
C TRP A 402 66.51 10.09 -18.50
N ALA A 403 66.05 10.52 -19.67
CA ALA A 403 66.89 10.75 -20.83
C ALA A 403 67.07 12.25 -21.11
N ALA A 404 68.33 12.71 -21.16
CA ALA A 404 68.65 14.08 -21.54
C ALA A 404 68.83 14.20 -23.06
N ARG A 405 68.15 15.17 -23.68
CA ARG A 405 68.21 15.49 -25.10
C ARG A 405 68.84 16.88 -25.26
N THR A 406 69.87 16.98 -26.09
CA THR A 406 70.48 18.27 -26.45
C THR A 406 69.76 18.86 -27.65
N VAL A 407 69.05 19.95 -27.42
CA VAL A 407 68.18 20.64 -28.37
C VAL A 407 68.54 22.12 -28.38
N GLY A 408 69.09 22.59 -29.49
CA GLY A 408 69.62 23.94 -29.63
C GLY A 408 71.10 24.06 -29.29
N ALA A 409 71.59 25.31 -29.21
CA ALA A 409 72.98 25.62 -28.90
C ALA A 409 73.29 25.51 -27.39
N SER A 410 74.57 25.51 -27.02
CA SER A 410 75.01 25.35 -25.62
C SER A 410 74.65 26.53 -24.71
N ASP A 411 74.29 27.68 -25.27
CA ASP A 411 73.80 28.88 -24.59
C ASP A 411 72.27 29.00 -24.61
N GLN A 412 71.57 27.98 -25.15
CA GLN A 412 70.13 27.89 -25.10
C GLN A 412 69.67 27.58 -23.67
N GLU A 413 68.77 28.41 -23.16
CA GLU A 413 68.07 28.24 -21.89
C GLU A 413 66.60 27.99 -22.20
N TRP A 414 66.14 26.76 -22.00
CA TRP A 414 64.72 26.42 -22.09
C TRP A 414 64.03 26.81 -20.80
N ARG A 415 63.06 27.72 -20.86
CA ARG A 415 62.50 28.40 -19.68
C ARG A 415 61.11 27.96 -19.30
N SER A 416 60.31 27.53 -20.28
CA SER A 416 58.97 27.00 -20.04
C SER A 416 58.68 25.87 -21.01
N ILE A 417 57.93 24.88 -20.53
CA ILE A 417 57.58 23.66 -21.25
C ILE A 417 56.10 23.36 -21.08
N PHE A 418 55.48 22.86 -22.13
CA PHE A 418 54.06 22.50 -22.11
C PHE A 418 53.82 21.23 -22.94
N THR A 419 52.98 20.35 -22.39
CA THR A 419 52.44 19.15 -23.05
C THR A 419 51.03 18.89 -22.54
N GLU A 420 50.17 18.39 -23.43
CA GLU A 420 48.79 17.96 -23.12
C GLU A 420 48.47 16.60 -23.78
N VAL A 421 49.24 16.21 -24.79
CA VAL A 421 49.10 14.94 -25.51
C VAL A 421 50.39 14.15 -25.35
N PRO A 422 50.34 12.84 -24.98
CA PRO A 422 51.53 12.05 -24.74
C PRO A 422 52.55 12.14 -25.88
N GLY A 423 53.78 12.54 -25.55
CA GLY A 423 54.90 12.69 -26.47
C GLY A 423 54.88 13.93 -27.38
N ASP A 424 53.81 14.73 -27.42
CA ASP A 424 53.83 16.07 -28.03
C ASP A 424 54.29 17.09 -26.99
N VAL A 425 55.40 17.77 -27.26
CA VAL A 425 55.98 18.71 -26.30
C VAL A 425 56.43 20.00 -26.99
N THR A 426 56.13 21.12 -26.33
CA THR A 426 56.49 22.46 -26.75
C THR A 426 57.34 23.13 -25.71
N VAL A 427 58.43 23.76 -26.14
CA VAL A 427 59.40 24.40 -25.25
C VAL A 427 59.72 25.79 -25.78
N SER A 428 59.85 26.75 -24.87
CA SER A 428 60.23 28.13 -25.19
C SER A 428 61.39 28.60 -24.32
N GLY A 429 62.23 29.49 -24.84
CA GLY A 429 63.47 29.85 -24.18
C GLY A 429 64.05 31.22 -24.56
N ASN A 430 65.31 31.43 -24.18
CA ASN A 430 66.07 32.61 -24.58
C ASN A 430 66.32 32.66 -26.10
N GLN A 431 66.74 33.83 -26.60
CA GLN A 431 67.13 34.06 -27.99
C GLN A 431 66.03 33.74 -29.03
N GLY A 432 64.78 34.00 -28.68
CA GLY A 432 63.61 33.68 -29.50
C GLY A 432 63.36 32.18 -29.65
N GLY A 433 64.08 31.34 -28.89
CA GLY A 433 64.08 29.89 -29.04
C GLY A 433 62.70 29.29 -28.79
N THR A 434 62.24 28.51 -29.75
CA THR A 434 61.11 27.60 -29.62
C THR A 434 61.57 26.21 -30.05
N ALA A 435 61.08 25.16 -29.40
CA ALA A 435 61.32 23.78 -29.81
C ALA A 435 60.00 23.01 -29.76
N ILE A 436 59.68 22.29 -30.83
CA ILE A 436 58.44 21.53 -30.95
C ILE A 436 58.79 20.09 -31.32
N LEU A 437 58.29 19.13 -30.54
CA LEU A 437 58.29 17.72 -30.87
C LEU A 437 56.85 17.27 -31.05
N THR A 438 56.53 16.70 -32.21
CA THR A 438 55.20 16.19 -32.52
C THR A 438 55.33 14.74 -33.01
N PRO A 439 54.71 13.76 -32.33
CA PRO A 439 54.70 12.38 -32.78
C PRO A 439 54.16 12.24 -34.21
N PRO A 440 54.72 11.33 -35.04
CA PRO A 440 55.70 10.30 -34.70
C PRO A 440 57.18 10.77 -34.82
N SER A 441 57.46 12.07 -34.93
CA SER A 441 58.84 12.56 -34.99
C SER A 441 59.59 12.26 -33.69
N SER A 442 60.88 11.92 -33.80
CA SER A 442 61.79 11.82 -32.65
C SER A 442 62.73 13.03 -32.51
N THR A 443 62.62 14.01 -33.41
CA THR A 443 63.49 15.19 -33.46
C THR A 443 62.71 16.48 -33.26
N PHE A 444 63.26 17.39 -32.46
CA PHE A 444 62.70 18.71 -32.22
C PHE A 444 62.89 19.66 -33.41
N GLN A 445 61.84 20.43 -33.72
CA GLN A 445 61.86 21.54 -34.66
C GLN A 445 62.16 22.84 -33.91
N THR A 446 63.33 23.47 -34.17
CA THR A 446 63.83 24.60 -33.37
C THR A 446 63.96 25.96 -34.08
N ASN A 447 63.67 26.02 -35.39
CA ASN A 447 63.92 27.20 -36.22
C ASN A 447 62.62 27.85 -36.68
N ALA A 448 61.84 28.41 -35.74
CA ALA A 448 60.60 29.10 -36.08
C ALA A 448 60.88 30.50 -36.64
N THR A 449 60.20 30.86 -37.73
CA THR A 449 60.38 32.16 -38.37
C THR A 449 59.67 33.27 -37.58
N ASN A 450 60.26 34.47 -37.52
CA ASN A 450 59.71 35.64 -36.81
C ASN A 450 59.46 35.47 -35.30
N CYS A 451 59.95 34.39 -34.68
CA CYS A 451 59.74 34.10 -33.26
C CYS A 451 60.68 34.83 -32.31
N GLY A 452 61.47 35.77 -32.81
CA GLY A 452 62.33 36.62 -32.00
C GLY A 452 63.72 36.76 -32.60
N ASP A 453 64.53 37.55 -31.92
CA ASP A 453 65.95 37.71 -32.12
C ASP A 453 66.69 37.37 -30.81
N ASN A 454 68.01 37.56 -30.79
CA ASN A 454 68.83 37.32 -29.60
C ASN A 454 68.42 38.18 -28.38
N ASN A 455 67.59 39.22 -28.56
CA ASN A 455 67.13 40.11 -27.49
C ASN A 455 65.78 39.67 -26.90
N ARG A 456 65.04 38.78 -27.56
CA ARG A 456 63.74 38.29 -27.10
C ARG A 456 63.92 36.98 -26.35
N SER A 457 63.43 36.90 -25.12
CA SER A 457 63.45 35.65 -24.34
C SER A 457 62.04 35.29 -23.91
N TRP A 458 61.57 34.12 -24.34
CA TRP A 458 60.27 33.57 -23.96
C TRP A 458 60.37 32.93 -22.59
N ASN A 459 59.50 33.34 -21.67
CA ASN A 459 59.43 32.79 -20.31
C ASN A 459 58.23 31.87 -20.10
N ALA A 460 57.22 31.95 -20.96
CA ALA A 460 55.98 31.21 -20.81
C ALA A 460 55.52 30.70 -22.17
N VAL A 461 55.09 29.45 -22.21
CA VAL A 461 54.38 28.84 -23.33
C VAL A 461 53.11 28.14 -22.84
N TRP A 462 52.01 28.32 -23.56
CA TRP A 462 50.80 27.49 -23.43
C TRP A 462 50.32 27.11 -24.82
N THR A 463 49.94 25.86 -25.05
CA THR A 463 49.61 25.36 -26.38
C THR A 463 48.14 24.97 -26.46
N ASP A 464 47.43 25.50 -27.46
CA ASP A 464 46.04 25.16 -27.73
C ASP A 464 45.96 24.00 -28.73
N MET A 465 45.88 22.77 -28.21
CA MET A 465 45.81 21.58 -29.05
C MET A 465 44.54 21.53 -29.91
N THR A 466 43.46 22.19 -29.49
CA THR A 466 42.22 22.27 -30.30
C THR A 466 42.36 23.23 -31.49
N ASN A 467 43.32 24.16 -31.45
CA ASN A 467 43.66 25.06 -32.54
C ASN A 467 44.94 24.61 -33.24
N GLN A 468 44.97 23.34 -33.66
CA GLN A 468 46.10 22.75 -34.39
C GLN A 468 47.44 22.87 -33.64
N GLY A 469 47.38 22.91 -32.30
CA GLY A 469 48.54 23.09 -31.43
C GLY A 469 49.20 24.46 -31.55
N ARG A 470 48.44 25.55 -31.77
CA ARG A 470 48.99 26.91 -31.75
C ARG A 470 49.64 27.21 -30.39
N LEU A 471 50.90 27.67 -30.39
CA LEU A 471 51.61 28.05 -29.17
C LEU A 471 51.35 29.53 -28.87
N TYR A 472 51.04 29.86 -27.63
CA TYR A 472 50.94 31.21 -27.10
C TYR A 472 52.14 31.50 -26.22
N LEU A 473 52.83 32.61 -26.47
CA LEU A 473 54.15 32.89 -25.91
C LEU A 473 54.19 34.25 -25.23
N GLY A 474 54.83 34.31 -24.06
CA GLY A 474 55.07 35.53 -23.29
C GLY A 474 56.55 35.74 -22.99
N SER A 475 57.06 36.97 -23.15
CA SER A 475 58.49 37.27 -23.06
C SER A 475 58.91 38.11 -21.86
N SER A 476 60.22 38.07 -21.53
CA SER A 476 60.93 39.06 -20.69
C SER A 476 60.92 40.48 -21.27
N GLY A 477 60.35 40.73 -22.44
CA GLY A 477 60.28 42.06 -23.06
C GLY A 477 58.89 42.70 -22.99
N GLY A 478 57.86 41.97 -22.56
CA GLY A 478 56.47 42.41 -22.69
C GLY A 478 55.77 41.93 -23.95
N SER A 479 56.48 41.36 -24.92
CA SER A 479 55.83 40.81 -26.10
C SER A 479 54.96 39.61 -25.76
N LEU A 480 53.68 39.67 -26.17
CA LEU A 480 52.81 38.53 -26.40
C LEU A 480 52.79 38.23 -27.90
N THR A 481 52.83 36.94 -28.24
CA THR A 481 52.75 36.45 -29.61
C THR A 481 52.09 35.09 -29.61
N PHE A 482 51.66 34.62 -30.77
CA PHE A 482 51.43 33.19 -30.98
C PHE A 482 52.28 32.68 -32.15
N LEU A 483 52.58 31.37 -32.14
CA LEU A 483 53.20 30.62 -33.21
C LEU A 483 52.13 29.76 -33.88
N ASP A 484 51.94 29.95 -35.18
CA ASP A 484 51.15 29.01 -35.97
C ASP A 484 52.01 27.80 -36.32
N ARG A 485 51.66 26.62 -35.78
CA ARG A 485 52.43 25.39 -35.96
C ARG A 485 52.54 24.98 -37.41
N SER A 486 51.49 25.17 -38.20
CA SER A 486 51.47 24.77 -39.62
C SER A 486 52.44 25.60 -40.46
N GLN A 487 52.64 26.87 -40.08
CA GLN A 487 53.54 27.80 -40.75
C GLN A 487 54.93 27.83 -40.10
N ASN A 488 55.07 27.28 -38.90
CA ASN A 488 56.25 27.40 -38.03
C ASN A 488 56.73 28.86 -37.95
N ALA A 489 55.78 29.77 -37.71
CA ALA A 489 55.98 31.21 -37.78
C ALA A 489 55.25 31.92 -36.64
N CYS A 490 55.92 32.88 -35.99
CA CYS A 490 55.31 33.72 -34.99
C CYS A 490 54.66 34.97 -35.59
N ILE A 491 53.51 35.32 -35.02
CA ILE A 491 52.78 36.54 -35.33
C ILE A 491 52.69 37.37 -34.04
N GLN A 492 53.47 38.47 -34.00
CA GLN A 492 53.48 39.37 -32.85
C GLN A 492 52.11 40.03 -32.68
N THR A 493 51.58 40.00 -31.45
CA THR A 493 50.20 40.45 -31.18
C THR A 493 50.16 41.70 -30.32
N HIS A 494 50.80 41.66 -29.14
CA HIS A 494 50.73 42.73 -28.15
C HIS A 494 52.08 43.00 -27.51
N ASP A 495 52.25 44.21 -26.96
CA ASP A 495 53.35 44.57 -26.08
C ASP A 495 52.80 45.09 -24.75
N MET A 496 53.08 44.34 -23.70
CA MET A 496 52.68 44.62 -22.33
C MET A 496 53.66 45.52 -21.58
N ALA A 497 54.84 45.78 -22.18
CA ALA A 497 55.98 46.45 -21.55
C ALA A 497 56.40 45.85 -20.19
N ARG A 498 55.99 44.59 -19.89
CA ARG A 498 56.20 43.87 -18.62
C ARG A 498 56.62 42.44 -18.83
N TRP A 499 57.50 41.92 -17.99
CA TRP A 499 57.98 40.56 -18.14
C TRP A 499 56.83 39.59 -17.90
N ILE A 500 56.39 38.89 -18.93
CA ILE A 500 55.36 37.86 -18.81
C ILE A 500 56.04 36.62 -18.27
N ARG A 501 55.42 35.96 -17.29
CA ARG A 501 56.01 34.83 -16.56
C ARG A 501 55.20 33.54 -16.65
N GLY A 502 53.88 33.63 -16.77
CA GLY A 502 53.02 32.46 -16.94
C GLY A 502 51.86 32.77 -17.88
N LEU A 503 51.38 31.73 -18.56
CA LEU A 503 50.20 31.73 -19.41
C LEU A 503 49.42 30.43 -19.18
N VAL A 504 48.11 30.50 -19.07
CA VAL A 504 47.22 29.32 -19.10
C VAL A 504 45.94 29.66 -19.84
N GLY A 505 45.53 28.80 -20.76
CA GLY A 505 44.34 28.99 -21.57
C GLY A 505 43.25 27.98 -21.28
N PHE A 506 42.01 28.39 -21.54
CA PHE A 506 40.85 27.51 -21.53
C PHE A 506 39.82 27.98 -22.55
N ARG A 507 38.99 27.04 -22.99
CA ARG A 507 37.92 27.31 -23.95
C ARG A 507 36.56 27.28 -23.27
N ARG A 508 35.73 28.31 -23.51
CA ARG A 508 34.36 28.41 -23.04
C ARG A 508 33.42 28.59 -24.22
N GLU A 509 32.47 27.66 -24.39
CA GLU A 509 31.50 27.71 -25.49
C GLU A 509 32.19 27.89 -26.87
N GLY A 510 33.39 27.32 -27.01
CA GLY A 510 34.25 27.44 -28.20
C GLY A 510 35.17 28.68 -28.23
N ALA A 511 34.96 29.69 -27.40
CA ALA A 511 35.82 30.88 -27.34
C ALA A 511 37.04 30.65 -26.43
N LEU A 512 38.21 31.07 -26.90
CA LEU A 512 39.48 30.98 -26.15
C LEU A 512 39.63 32.15 -25.17
N GLU A 513 40.04 31.84 -23.95
CA GLU A 513 40.42 32.81 -22.92
C GLU A 513 41.75 32.37 -22.29
N ILE A 514 42.80 33.17 -22.47
CA ILE A 514 44.14 32.97 -21.92
C ILE A 514 44.32 33.93 -20.75
N HIS A 515 44.68 33.39 -19.60
CA HIS A 515 45.10 34.16 -18.44
C HIS A 515 46.61 34.25 -18.41
N GLY A 516 47.12 35.39 -17.98
CA GLY A 516 48.56 35.55 -17.81
C GLY A 516 48.94 36.46 -16.66
N VAL A 517 50.18 36.27 -16.22
CA VAL A 517 50.77 37.00 -15.11
C VAL A 517 52.11 37.59 -15.50
N THR A 518 52.45 38.70 -14.87
CA THR A 518 53.69 39.41 -15.12
C THR A 518 54.50 39.63 -13.85
N GLU A 519 55.82 39.67 -14.04
CA GLU A 519 56.78 40.22 -13.11
C GLU A 519 57.01 41.72 -13.42
N ASN A 520 57.80 42.38 -12.57
CA ASN A 520 58.20 43.77 -12.71
C ASN A 520 58.98 44.05 -14.02
N SER A 521 58.73 45.22 -14.60
CA SER A 521 59.54 45.87 -15.64
C SER A 521 59.72 47.37 -15.36
N GLY A 522 60.39 47.72 -14.27
CA GLY A 522 60.74 49.11 -13.97
C GLY A 522 60.63 49.50 -12.49
N SER A 523 60.36 50.78 -12.23
CA SER A 523 60.38 51.43 -10.91
C SER A 523 59.16 51.15 -10.03
N ALA A 524 58.21 50.30 -10.46
CA ALA A 524 57.01 49.97 -9.71
C ALA A 524 57.11 48.56 -9.10
N ASN A 525 56.90 48.43 -7.79
CA ASN A 525 56.98 47.17 -7.03
C ASN A 525 55.76 46.22 -7.25
N TYR A 526 55.09 46.26 -8.41
CA TYR A 526 53.83 45.55 -8.64
C TYR A 526 53.88 44.69 -9.90
N GLY A 527 53.28 43.49 -9.83
CA GLY A 527 52.97 42.66 -10.99
C GLY A 527 51.68 43.12 -11.67
N LEU A 528 51.21 42.31 -12.62
CA LEU A 528 49.99 42.57 -13.39
C LEU A 528 49.37 41.23 -13.79
N THR A 529 48.04 41.18 -13.81
CA THR A 529 47.26 40.06 -14.33
C THR A 529 46.48 40.51 -15.55
N PHE A 530 46.24 39.60 -16.51
CA PHE A 530 45.49 39.92 -17.72
C PHE A 530 44.76 38.71 -18.26
N THR A 531 43.77 38.99 -19.12
CA THR A 531 43.09 38.02 -19.97
C THR A 531 43.28 38.41 -21.43
N TRP A 532 43.47 37.40 -22.28
CA TRP A 532 43.73 37.54 -23.71
C TRP A 532 42.91 36.52 -24.49
N THR A 533 42.27 36.92 -25.58
CA THR A 533 41.49 35.99 -26.44
C THR A 533 42.36 35.13 -27.36
N GLY A 534 43.68 35.34 -27.37
CA GLY A 534 44.60 34.70 -28.31
C GLY A 534 44.73 35.42 -29.66
N GLU A 535 43.98 36.52 -29.87
CA GLU A 535 43.95 37.25 -31.14
C GLU A 535 44.65 38.62 -31.07
N THR A 536 44.81 39.26 -32.23
CA THR A 536 45.46 40.57 -32.37
C THR A 536 44.46 41.73 -32.18
N GLY A 537 44.92 42.85 -31.60
CA GLY A 537 44.14 44.10 -31.50
C GLY A 537 43.72 44.47 -30.07
N PRO A 538 43.57 45.76 -29.75
CA PRO A 538 43.48 46.23 -28.36
C PRO A 538 42.23 45.75 -27.60
N SER A 539 41.16 45.33 -28.28
CA SER A 539 39.96 44.73 -27.67
C SER A 539 40.19 43.33 -27.11
N GLU A 540 41.25 42.66 -27.57
CA GLU A 540 41.55 41.27 -27.28
C GLU A 540 42.28 41.08 -25.94
N LEU A 541 42.78 42.16 -25.35
CA LEU A 541 43.56 42.14 -24.10
C LEU A 541 42.86 42.97 -23.01
N LYS A 542 42.63 42.37 -21.85
CA LYS A 542 42.02 43.05 -20.68
C LYS A 542 42.88 42.84 -19.44
N PHE A 543 43.17 43.94 -18.74
CA PHE A 543 43.96 43.90 -17.50
C PHE A 543 43.07 43.73 -16.27
N GLY A 544 43.54 42.92 -15.32
CA GLY A 544 42.95 42.83 -13.99
C GLY A 544 43.15 44.14 -13.23
N THR A 545 42.19 44.47 -12.36
CA THR A 545 42.25 45.68 -11.51
C THR A 545 42.78 45.39 -10.11
N THR A 546 42.88 44.12 -9.71
CA THR A 546 43.51 43.74 -8.44
C THR A 546 44.99 44.13 -8.46
N THR A 547 45.41 44.91 -7.47
CA THR A 547 46.83 45.14 -7.21
C THR A 547 47.48 43.84 -6.75
N VAL A 548 48.38 43.31 -7.58
CA VAL A 548 49.15 42.11 -7.28
C VAL A 548 50.64 42.42 -7.12
N GLY A 549 51.33 41.67 -6.27
CA GLY A 549 52.79 41.63 -6.28
C GLY A 549 53.34 40.98 -7.57
N PRO A 550 54.65 40.94 -7.77
CA PRO A 550 55.27 40.20 -8.87
C PRO A 550 54.90 38.71 -8.80
N LEU A 551 54.45 38.17 -9.93
CA LEU A 551 54.01 36.79 -10.08
C LEU A 551 54.96 36.04 -11.03
N PHE A 552 55.18 34.76 -10.73
CA PHE A 552 56.12 33.91 -11.45
C PHE A 552 55.43 32.79 -12.23
N ASP A 553 54.23 32.38 -11.82
CA ASP A 553 53.51 31.31 -12.50
C ASP A 553 52.00 31.40 -12.23
N LEU A 554 51.21 30.80 -13.11
CA LEU A 554 49.79 30.55 -12.92
C LEU A 554 49.40 29.22 -13.57
N HIS A 555 48.49 28.50 -12.92
CA HIS A 555 47.92 27.28 -13.45
C HIS A 555 46.48 27.12 -12.98
N GLY A 556 45.67 26.48 -13.81
CA GLY A 556 44.29 26.18 -13.49
C GLY A 556 43.62 25.34 -14.57
N ARG A 557 42.58 24.61 -14.17
CA ARG A 557 41.77 23.79 -15.10
C ARG A 557 40.49 24.48 -15.55
N SER A 558 40.10 25.55 -14.86
CA SER A 558 38.93 26.37 -15.17
C SER A 558 39.06 27.74 -14.49
N ARG A 559 38.16 28.68 -14.80
CA ARG A 559 38.13 29.99 -14.11
C ARG A 559 37.90 29.89 -12.61
N SER A 560 37.16 28.90 -12.14
CA SER A 560 36.91 28.71 -10.70
C SER A 560 38.06 28.02 -9.99
N LEU A 561 38.97 27.39 -10.74
CA LEU A 561 40.11 26.62 -10.24
C LEU A 561 41.41 27.15 -10.86
N LEU A 562 41.67 28.43 -10.64
CA LEU A 562 42.80 29.15 -11.21
C LEU A 562 43.58 29.88 -10.11
N PHE A 563 44.86 29.53 -9.97
CA PHE A 563 45.78 30.14 -9.01
C PHE A 563 46.96 30.78 -9.70
N ALA A 564 47.47 31.85 -9.12
CA ALA A 564 48.70 32.51 -9.52
C ALA A 564 49.60 32.67 -8.30
N VAL A 565 50.89 32.39 -8.49
CA VAL A 565 51.86 32.37 -7.41
C VAL A 565 53.04 33.29 -7.72
N GLY A 566 53.66 33.75 -6.65
CA GLY A 566 54.82 34.60 -6.77
C GLY A 566 55.38 35.06 -5.45
N GLY A 567 55.85 36.30 -5.45
CA GLY A 567 56.31 36.96 -4.24
C GLY A 567 57.59 37.75 -4.46
N PHE A 568 57.51 39.07 -4.27
CA PHE A 568 58.64 39.95 -4.07
C PHE A 568 58.13 41.34 -3.65
N ASP A 569 58.59 41.86 -2.50
CA ASP A 569 58.58 43.31 -2.23
C ASP A 569 60.04 43.74 -2.12
N SER A 570 60.39 44.99 -2.47
CA SER A 570 61.76 45.49 -2.31
C SER A 570 62.24 45.28 -0.86
N GLY A 571 63.14 44.32 -0.63
CA GLY A 571 63.67 43.96 0.69
C GLY A 571 62.90 42.87 1.47
N SER A 572 61.90 42.20 0.89
CA SER A 572 61.16 41.11 1.57
C SER A 572 60.89 39.91 0.66
N SER A 573 61.14 38.71 1.16
CA SER A 573 60.93 37.42 0.47
C SER A 573 59.51 36.85 0.67
N ARG A 574 58.49 37.70 0.68
CA ARG A 574 57.12 37.27 1.02
C ARG A 574 56.51 36.45 -0.11
N PRO A 575 55.98 35.24 0.16
CA PRO A 575 55.22 34.49 -0.81
C PRO A 575 53.91 35.20 -1.15
N ARG A 576 53.33 34.87 -2.30
CA ARG A 576 51.98 35.28 -2.68
C ARG A 576 51.28 34.12 -3.38
N ILE A 577 50.02 33.90 -3.03
CA ILE A 577 49.07 33.11 -3.82
C ILE A 577 47.82 33.96 -4.01
N TYR A 578 47.36 34.04 -5.25
CA TYR A 578 46.09 34.64 -5.62
C TYR A 578 45.20 33.59 -6.29
N ARG A 579 43.91 33.64 -6.03
CA ARG A 579 42.88 32.85 -6.72
C ARG A 579 41.99 33.75 -7.56
N PHE A 580 41.59 33.27 -8.72
CA PHE A 580 40.67 34.00 -9.58
C PHE A 580 39.22 33.87 -9.08
N ASN A 581 38.54 35.00 -8.86
CA ASN A 581 37.13 35.01 -8.47
C ASN A 581 36.25 35.22 -9.71
N THR A 582 35.46 34.21 -10.05
CA THR A 582 34.58 34.20 -11.23
C THR A 582 33.46 35.23 -11.15
N ASN A 583 32.92 35.49 -9.96
CA ASN A 583 31.81 36.43 -9.75
C ASN A 583 32.24 37.88 -9.99
N THR A 584 33.44 38.25 -9.53
CA THR A 584 33.96 39.61 -9.71
C THR A 584 34.84 39.74 -10.96
N SER A 585 35.27 38.62 -11.56
CA SER A 585 36.29 38.57 -12.61
C SER A 585 37.60 39.26 -12.20
N GLN A 586 37.97 39.12 -10.92
CA GLN A 586 39.18 39.72 -10.33
C GLN A 586 39.96 38.68 -9.52
N TRP A 587 41.25 38.93 -9.34
CA TRP A 587 42.12 38.11 -8.49
C TRP A 587 41.95 38.47 -7.02
N GLN A 588 42.01 37.48 -6.12
CA GLN A 588 41.88 37.65 -4.67
C GLN A 588 43.07 36.97 -3.98
N SER A 589 43.66 37.63 -2.97
CA SER A 589 44.79 37.05 -2.23
C SER A 589 44.31 35.97 -1.27
N GLU A 590 45.01 34.84 -1.25
CA GLU A 590 44.83 33.74 -0.29
C GLU A 590 45.60 33.98 1.03
N GLN A 591 46.28 35.12 1.17
CA GLN A 591 46.94 35.59 2.41
C GLN A 591 47.96 34.59 3.01
N VAL A 592 48.59 33.75 2.19
CA VAL A 592 49.54 32.72 2.66
C VAL A 592 50.76 33.31 3.38
N GLU A 593 51.13 34.55 3.07
CA GLU A 593 52.25 35.26 3.68
C GLU A 593 52.10 35.54 5.18
N THR A 594 50.86 35.52 5.69
CA THR A 594 50.54 35.75 7.10
C THR A 594 50.02 34.47 7.74
N ALA A 595 49.36 33.60 6.96
CA ALA A 595 48.84 32.32 7.44
C ALA A 595 49.93 31.26 7.65
N ILE A 596 51.01 31.28 6.86
CA ILE A 596 52.04 30.23 6.88
C ILE A 596 53.42 30.88 7.00
N SER A 597 54.12 30.57 8.10
CA SER A 597 55.44 31.13 8.38
C SER A 597 56.58 30.41 7.64
N GLY A 598 57.72 31.10 7.49
CA GLY A 598 58.95 30.51 6.94
C GLY A 598 58.87 30.14 5.46
N LEU A 599 57.99 30.76 4.69
CA LEU A 599 57.88 30.55 3.25
C LEU A 599 58.74 31.53 2.46
N GLY A 600 59.57 31.02 1.56
CA GLY A 600 60.18 31.79 0.48
C GLY A 600 59.22 32.06 -0.67
N ARG A 601 59.69 32.84 -1.66
CA ARG A 601 58.93 33.19 -2.87
C ARG A 601 58.48 31.94 -3.61
N LEU A 602 57.23 31.92 -4.05
CA LEU A 602 56.66 30.81 -4.81
C LEU A 602 56.96 31.00 -6.30
N ARG A 603 57.26 29.91 -6.99
CA ARG A 603 57.75 29.91 -8.38
C ARG A 603 56.93 29.08 -9.33
N GLY A 604 56.35 27.98 -8.86
CA GLY A 604 55.52 27.09 -9.65
C GLY A 604 54.23 26.77 -8.92
N VAL A 605 53.15 26.60 -9.67
CA VAL A 605 51.85 26.15 -9.18
C VAL A 605 51.23 25.15 -10.13
N TRP A 606 50.59 24.13 -9.58
CA TRP A 606 49.86 23.13 -10.36
C TRP A 606 48.52 22.82 -9.71
N VAL A 607 47.48 22.67 -10.52
CA VAL A 607 46.10 22.45 -10.07
C VAL A 607 45.63 21.14 -10.66
N VAL A 608 45.32 20.17 -9.79
CA VAL A 608 44.89 18.83 -10.19
C VAL A 608 43.37 18.80 -10.34
N ASN A 609 42.65 19.22 -9.31
CA ASN A 609 41.20 19.30 -9.25
C ASN A 609 40.77 20.41 -8.28
N ASP A 610 39.50 20.43 -7.86
CA ASP A 610 38.97 21.43 -6.93
C ASP A 610 39.51 21.31 -5.50
N SER A 611 39.97 20.12 -5.16
CA SER A 611 40.38 19.74 -3.81
C SER A 611 41.90 19.55 -3.68
N VAL A 612 42.65 19.62 -4.78
CA VAL A 612 44.09 19.38 -4.81
C VAL A 612 44.80 20.36 -5.74
N ALA A 613 45.70 21.16 -5.17
CA ALA A 613 46.69 21.95 -5.90
C ALA A 613 47.99 22.03 -5.12
N PHE A 614 49.09 22.34 -5.79
CA PHE A 614 50.42 22.44 -5.20
C PHE A 614 51.10 23.74 -5.59
N ALA A 615 51.90 24.29 -4.69
CA ALA A 615 52.75 25.44 -4.97
C ALA A 615 54.14 25.24 -4.36
N VAL A 616 55.18 25.54 -5.13
CA VAL A 616 56.58 25.33 -4.74
C VAL A 616 57.40 26.58 -4.90
N GLY A 617 58.52 26.69 -4.19
CA GLY A 617 59.37 27.85 -4.29
C GLY A 617 60.70 27.81 -3.56
N ASP A 618 61.23 29.01 -3.30
CA ASP A 618 62.52 29.23 -2.65
C ASP A 618 62.55 28.70 -1.21
N SER A 619 63.72 28.23 -0.78
CA SER A 619 64.01 28.00 0.63
C SER A 619 64.09 29.33 1.39
N LEU A 620 63.42 29.40 2.55
CA LEU A 620 63.55 30.48 3.51
C LEU A 620 63.71 29.87 4.90
N THR A 621 64.56 30.47 5.73
CA THR A 621 64.84 29.97 7.10
C THR A 621 65.27 28.49 7.15
N GLY A 622 65.95 28.01 6.11
CA GLY A 622 66.43 26.63 6.03
C GLY A 622 65.35 25.59 5.69
N GLN A 623 64.22 26.02 5.11
CA GLN A 623 63.16 25.14 4.65
C GLN A 623 62.65 25.55 3.27
N ASN A 624 62.57 24.60 2.35
CA ASN A 624 61.92 24.76 1.06
C ASN A 624 60.42 25.07 1.21
N SER A 625 59.89 25.97 0.39
CA SER A 625 58.45 26.21 0.28
C SER A 625 57.80 25.13 -0.57
N VAL A 626 57.02 24.25 0.05
CA VAL A 626 56.16 23.27 -0.62
C VAL A 626 54.80 23.32 0.07
N LEU A 627 53.76 23.64 -0.69
CA LEU A 627 52.40 23.84 -0.20
C LEU A 627 51.42 22.94 -0.94
N ARG A 628 50.37 22.53 -0.24
CA ARG A 628 49.19 21.84 -0.79
C ARG A 628 47.92 22.60 -0.46
N TRP A 629 47.02 22.70 -1.43
CA TRP A 629 45.63 23.10 -1.29
C TRP A 629 44.77 21.85 -1.10
N ASP A 630 43.83 21.90 -0.15
CA ASP A 630 42.92 20.79 0.21
C ASP A 630 41.46 21.04 -0.18
N GLY A 631 41.19 22.01 -1.05
CA GLY A 631 39.83 22.47 -1.37
C GLY A 631 39.39 23.69 -0.57
N ASN A 632 40.02 23.94 0.58
CA ASN A 632 39.63 25.01 1.49
C ASN A 632 40.78 25.93 1.89
N THR A 633 41.96 25.38 2.17
CA THR A 633 43.11 26.13 2.68
C THR A 633 44.43 25.63 2.11
N TRP A 634 45.41 26.53 2.03
CA TRP A 634 46.80 26.18 1.75
C TRP A 634 47.51 25.76 3.04
N SER A 635 48.27 24.67 3.00
CA SER A 635 49.07 24.18 4.11
C SER A 635 50.47 23.75 3.65
N ARG A 636 51.45 23.81 4.55
CA ARG A 636 52.84 23.41 4.25
C ARG A 636 52.95 21.89 4.27
N MET A 637 53.54 21.32 3.21
CA MET A 637 53.87 19.90 3.17
C MET A 637 55.22 19.63 3.85
N PRO A 638 55.39 18.46 4.49
CA PRO A 638 56.70 17.96 4.88
C PRO A 638 57.60 17.85 3.65
N PHE A 639 58.84 18.31 3.74
CA PHE A 639 59.84 18.21 2.68
C PHE A 639 61.22 17.93 3.31
N PRO A 640 62.09 17.09 2.71
CA PRO A 640 63.33 16.63 3.34
C PRO A 640 64.33 17.75 3.68
N ASN A 641 64.26 18.91 3.00
CA ASN A 641 65.10 20.10 3.25
C ASN A 641 66.62 19.83 3.33
N THR A 642 67.07 18.68 2.81
CA THR A 642 68.47 18.23 2.87
C THR A 642 69.39 19.11 2.04
N ASN A 643 68.87 19.73 0.98
CA ASN A 643 69.64 20.49 0.00
C ASN A 643 69.23 21.96 -0.13
N ASN A 644 68.28 22.44 0.69
CA ASN A 644 67.79 23.83 0.78
C ASN A 644 68.03 24.68 -0.48
N GLU A 645 67.18 24.48 -1.49
CA GLU A 645 67.39 25.05 -2.82
C GLU A 645 66.20 25.85 -3.34
N THR A 646 66.31 26.36 -4.57
CA THR A 646 65.18 26.97 -5.28
C THR A 646 64.44 25.89 -6.05
N LEU A 647 63.20 25.60 -5.64
CA LEU A 647 62.28 24.74 -6.39
C LEU A 647 61.65 25.56 -7.52
N THR A 648 61.74 25.09 -8.76
CA THR A 648 61.46 25.90 -9.94
C THR A 648 60.05 25.70 -10.49
N SER A 649 59.56 24.47 -10.54
CA SER A 649 58.22 24.14 -11.03
C SER A 649 57.71 22.84 -10.41
N VAL A 650 56.41 22.59 -10.54
CA VAL A 650 55.70 21.42 -10.00
C VAL A 650 54.69 20.91 -11.02
N VAL A 651 54.59 19.60 -11.16
CA VAL A 651 53.50 18.91 -11.86
C VAL A 651 52.94 17.83 -10.94
N ALA A 652 51.62 17.64 -10.95
CA ALA A 652 50.98 16.63 -10.13
C ALA A 652 49.79 16.00 -10.86
N PHE A 653 49.55 14.72 -10.58
CA PHE A 653 48.42 13.97 -11.13
C PHE A 653 47.38 13.61 -10.08
N GLY A 654 47.77 13.67 -8.80
CA GLY A 654 46.91 13.42 -7.65
C GLY A 654 47.55 13.97 -6.37
N ALA A 655 46.90 13.78 -5.22
CA ALA A 655 47.41 14.23 -3.92
C ALA A 655 48.74 13.55 -3.51
N GLN A 656 49.00 12.35 -4.05
CA GLN A 656 50.13 11.47 -3.75
C GLN A 656 50.91 11.10 -5.02
N SER A 657 50.80 11.91 -6.08
CA SER A 657 51.55 11.75 -7.34
C SER A 657 52.06 13.12 -7.79
N VAL A 658 53.21 13.53 -7.24
CA VAL A 658 53.74 14.91 -7.38
C VAL A 658 55.20 14.89 -7.76
N TYR A 659 55.59 15.74 -8.71
CA TYR A 659 56.96 15.91 -9.18
C TYR A 659 57.38 17.37 -9.10
N VAL A 660 58.57 17.64 -8.57
CA VAL A 660 59.09 18.99 -8.35
C VAL A 660 60.51 19.11 -8.87
N THR A 661 60.79 20.13 -9.68
CA THR A 661 62.14 20.41 -10.17
C THR A 661 62.86 21.43 -9.32
N SER A 662 64.19 21.38 -9.31
CA SER A 662 65.03 22.39 -8.68
C SER A 662 66.04 23.03 -9.63
N TYR A 663 66.46 24.24 -9.26
CA TYR A 663 67.47 24.98 -10.01
C TYR A 663 68.84 24.29 -10.04
N ASN A 664 69.14 23.40 -9.09
CA ASN A 664 70.41 22.65 -9.04
C ASN A 664 70.29 21.26 -9.69
N GLY A 665 69.37 21.08 -10.64
CA GLY A 665 69.33 19.87 -11.45
C GLY A 665 68.82 18.64 -10.70
N ARG A 666 67.90 18.82 -9.74
CA ARG A 666 67.20 17.71 -9.07
C ARG A 666 65.73 17.65 -9.45
N ILE A 667 65.20 16.43 -9.43
CA ILE A 667 63.77 16.15 -9.55
C ILE A 667 63.36 15.34 -8.32
N TYR A 668 62.36 15.84 -7.60
CA TYR A 668 61.78 15.22 -6.43
C TYR A 668 60.43 14.59 -6.79
N ARG A 669 60.13 13.41 -6.25
CA ARG A 669 58.83 12.74 -6.34
C ARG A 669 58.21 12.58 -4.95
N TYR A 670 56.91 12.77 -4.83
CA TYR A 670 56.10 12.38 -3.68
C TYR A 670 55.08 11.33 -4.13
N ASP A 671 55.11 10.17 -3.48
CA ASP A 671 54.27 9.00 -3.76
C ASP A 671 53.23 8.71 -2.66
N GLY A 672 53.07 9.63 -1.71
CA GLY A 672 52.22 9.46 -0.53
C GLY A 672 52.92 8.88 0.69
N THR A 673 54.07 8.22 0.53
CA THR A 673 54.88 7.70 1.66
C THR A 673 55.96 8.69 2.09
N GLY A 674 56.50 9.45 1.14
CA GLY A 674 57.53 10.45 1.40
C GLY A 674 58.10 11.05 0.12
N TRP A 675 58.97 12.06 0.27
CA TRP A 675 59.68 12.66 -0.86
C TRP A 675 60.98 11.93 -1.15
N GLN A 676 61.25 11.68 -2.42
CA GLN A 676 62.45 11.02 -2.92
C GLN A 676 63.10 11.84 -4.04
N ILE A 677 64.42 11.81 -4.14
CA ILE A 677 65.14 12.37 -5.30
C ILE A 677 65.16 11.27 -6.37
N VAL A 678 64.44 11.48 -7.47
CA VAL A 678 64.34 10.52 -8.59
C VAL A 678 65.30 10.85 -9.74
N PHE A 679 65.89 12.04 -9.72
CA PHE A 679 66.96 12.44 -10.62
C PHE A 679 67.88 13.48 -9.97
N GLU A 680 69.19 13.36 -10.19
CA GLU A 680 70.18 14.35 -9.76
C GLU A 680 71.31 14.49 -10.79
N ASN A 681 71.49 15.71 -11.30
CA ASN A 681 72.70 16.12 -11.98
C ASN A 681 72.95 17.61 -11.73
N THR A 682 73.81 17.92 -10.77
CA THR A 682 74.07 19.29 -10.30
C THR A 682 74.82 20.19 -11.29
N ASN A 683 75.24 19.65 -12.43
CA ASN A 683 75.74 20.44 -13.56
C ASN A 683 74.61 21.01 -14.44
N LEU A 684 73.39 20.49 -14.28
CA LEU A 684 72.21 20.97 -14.96
C LEU A 684 71.45 21.98 -14.10
N ARG A 685 70.59 22.75 -14.77
CA ARG A 685 69.64 23.66 -14.13
C ARG A 685 68.29 23.46 -14.78
N PHE A 686 67.25 23.26 -13.98
CA PHE A 686 65.89 23.04 -14.47
C PHE A 686 65.02 24.26 -14.20
N ASN A 687 64.27 24.68 -15.21
CA ASN A 687 63.43 25.87 -15.16
C ASN A 687 61.96 25.52 -15.05
N ASP A 688 61.51 24.44 -15.68
CA ASP A 688 60.10 24.08 -15.74
C ASP A 688 59.88 22.57 -15.98
N ILE A 689 58.72 22.05 -15.59
CA ILE A 689 58.30 20.65 -15.78
C ILE A 689 56.86 20.59 -16.26
N ALA A 690 56.58 19.69 -17.20
CA ALA A 690 55.23 19.38 -17.65
C ALA A 690 55.12 17.88 -17.92
N GLY A 691 53.90 17.36 -17.91
CA GLY A 691 53.66 15.96 -18.24
C GLY A 691 52.19 15.62 -18.38
N THR A 692 51.92 14.51 -19.07
CA THR A 692 50.55 14.01 -19.27
C THR A 692 50.20 12.86 -18.32
N SER A 693 51.20 12.16 -17.80
CA SER A 693 51.08 11.11 -16.79
C SER A 693 52.43 10.91 -16.06
N PRO A 694 52.49 10.11 -14.99
CA PRO A 694 53.76 9.67 -14.38
C PRO A 694 54.72 8.97 -15.35
N ALA A 695 54.22 8.45 -16.48
CA ALA A 695 55.00 7.83 -17.55
C ALA A 695 55.23 8.74 -18.78
N ASP A 696 54.99 10.04 -18.67
CA ASP A 696 55.35 11.01 -19.71
C ASP A 696 55.62 12.38 -19.09
N LEU A 697 56.85 12.56 -18.59
CA LEU A 697 57.32 13.79 -17.95
C LEU A 697 58.43 14.43 -18.78
N TRP A 698 58.39 15.75 -18.90
CA TRP A 698 59.35 16.55 -19.64
C TRP A 698 59.86 17.72 -18.80
N VAL A 699 61.17 17.94 -18.81
CA VAL A 699 61.80 19.02 -18.03
C VAL A 699 62.62 19.91 -18.95
N ALA A 700 62.35 21.22 -18.89
CA ALA A 700 63.13 22.24 -19.56
C ALA A 700 64.33 22.66 -18.71
N GLY A 701 65.52 22.71 -19.32
CA GLY A 701 66.74 23.11 -18.64
C GLY A 701 67.66 24.02 -19.44
N ASN A 702 68.77 24.38 -18.82
CA ASN A 702 69.84 25.17 -19.43
C ASN A 702 70.75 24.31 -20.32
N ASN A 703 71.66 24.97 -21.06
CA ASN A 703 72.65 24.35 -21.94
C ASN A 703 72.02 23.47 -23.04
N GLY A 704 70.87 23.92 -23.55
CA GLY A 704 70.08 23.21 -24.56
C GLY A 704 69.49 21.89 -24.08
N GLN A 705 69.46 21.59 -22.77
CA GLN A 705 68.97 20.31 -22.28
C GLN A 705 67.45 20.29 -22.11
N ILE A 706 66.82 19.25 -22.67
CA ILE A 706 65.43 18.87 -22.40
C ILE A 706 65.45 17.42 -21.92
N LEU A 707 64.93 17.14 -20.73
CA LEU A 707 64.84 15.77 -20.20
C LEU A 707 63.46 15.18 -20.49
N HIS A 708 63.41 13.87 -20.66
CA HIS A 708 62.18 13.08 -20.86
C HIS A 708 62.20 11.82 -19.98
N TRP A 709 61.02 11.43 -19.49
CA TRP A 709 60.79 10.19 -18.75
C TRP A 709 59.53 9.46 -19.26
N PRO A 710 59.58 8.13 -19.41
CA PRO A 710 60.78 7.28 -19.48
C PRO A 710 61.49 7.45 -20.84
N GLN A 711 62.72 6.93 -20.95
CA GLN A 711 63.59 7.01 -22.14
C GLN A 711 62.97 6.51 -23.46
#